data_AF-A0A847JPJ9-F1
#
_entry.id   AF-A0A847JPJ9-F1
#
_cell.length_a   1.000
_cell.length_b   1.000
_cell.length_c   1.000
_cell.angle_alpha   90.00
_cell.angle_beta   90.00
_cell.angle_gamma   90.00
#
_symmetry.space_group_name_H-M   'P 1'
#
loop_
_entity.id
_entity.type
_entity.pdbx_description
1 polymer ?
#
loop_
_entity_poly.entity_id
_entity_poly.type
_entity_poly.pdbx_seq_one_letter_code
_entity_poly.pdbx_strand_id
1 'polypeptide(L)'
;MIASYAAALCLTAMQSNAALSIQTASFTDAKIAAAVERLQSGPIPSCPGALGRGVRPSDAVRLTGLRMNPTEGLIGIWIRPAWPGADGKRHRILATEPAAGRQLVLEKAPNGLLRAEIRTPQGMTVARADASRWRAREWRHIVIGWISNKGRNVGLALWVDRVASDGPITPYGVWDAGAMPAALILGDATSECDYDELIVRPDLSAEGRYGMIACVYRDYLRTAPYDAIRFDLEPTRVPSDSRAVAGHEKQLGLMGRKAGGWEPVVENVVRYSQWAYFDAKPLIVWSTDDPSIATINDQGRLKAVKPGKTVVRAVFHGMTATYPLTVIAADRPDLGVIGIELLPRYRNDAVKNRPAPGETVTARVRFGNFGTVALPPGAQIRLSLVPERNGNYRLDPNEKPASTFGSATDRALAPGEEAAAEFRWPFPERSTWMKLELDPGNRIEEICEANNAIAELTDARPVQMGYAPKVLRECLTERKINHVGSFSYYDWIRAEKLRMDVMLREAVWPTTGPNGVEEAYRIDAFTELKGGEWDNEPYRKQEILFDGGFPVNEPVDLMAIDCAIIHEFGHTMLSQPDLYGYPVSASNVLITDADGKPIAGTPELPIVRGNDTLPASPGVNVACYVGYPSLMDGCQLWLHSSQAGHIMHYKGYRQDRFWGTQGRLIPTRANWLMITDVNDEPLKGAAVYVYHVSQAPVQDSGAKFFADRPKFIGHTDDEGRFAFPGDTDEDWDDPETDETDGSKPVWNPFGTPASDTAFTPNVWEVEGLLLIRIVADDRTEYRFMDLTQFNDAFLSGNQVLGIYPLRTSLPPCRKETPIVRKPVPEAVRKVNKAPVAAAPAEMTVRCGEEFVIDGSKSYDPEGQPLLFRWNVGEGWLMGNLSQSSTLKQTAPNEPKDLEYKLWVLDGVRSSEPVIVKVRVVKE
;
A
#
# COMPACT_ATOMS: atom_id res chain seq x y z
N MET A 1 21.89 -20.47 5.33
CA MET A 1 22.51 -20.14 6.63
C MET A 1 22.41 -18.62 6.89
N ILE A 2 21.23 -18.04 6.64
CA ILE A 2 20.87 -16.62 6.83
C ILE A 2 19.59 -16.62 7.66
N ALA A 3 19.71 -17.12 8.89
CA ALA A 3 18.58 -17.31 9.80
C ALA A 3 19.07 -17.28 11.25
N SER A 4 19.94 -16.32 11.61
CA SER A 4 20.42 -16.17 12.99
C SER A 4 21.04 -14.78 13.22
N TYR A 5 20.41 -13.67 12.82
CA TYR A 5 20.85 -12.33 13.27
C TYR A 5 19.71 -11.31 13.50
N ALA A 6 18.44 -11.74 13.48
CA ALA A 6 17.28 -10.88 13.71
C ALA A 6 16.60 -11.05 15.10
N ALA A 7 17.17 -11.85 16.01
CA ALA A 7 16.51 -12.22 17.25
C ALA A 7 17.21 -11.73 18.55
N ALA A 8 18.30 -10.98 18.49
CA ALA A 8 19.16 -10.75 19.67
C ALA A 8 19.35 -9.28 20.14
N LEU A 9 18.63 -8.29 19.62
CA LEU A 9 18.82 -6.87 20.02
C LEU A 9 17.54 -6.10 20.40
N CYS A 10 16.49 -6.80 20.83
CA CYS A 10 15.27 -6.17 21.39
C CYS A 10 14.90 -6.71 22.80
N LEU A 11 15.88 -7.10 23.60
CA LEU A 11 15.64 -7.57 24.98
C LEU A 11 16.55 -6.82 25.95
N THR A 12 16.16 -5.60 26.30
CA THR A 12 16.49 -4.81 27.51
C THR A 12 16.05 -3.36 27.21
N ALA A 13 15.01 -2.76 27.78
CA ALA A 13 14.25 -3.01 28.99
C ALA A 13 12.76 -2.69 28.72
N MET A 14 11.89 -3.68 28.82
CA MET A 14 10.50 -3.46 29.17
C MET A 14 10.35 -3.91 30.62
N GLN A 15 10.08 -2.98 31.52
CA GLN A 15 9.50 -3.34 32.81
C GLN A 15 8.23 -4.13 32.50
N SER A 16 8.18 -5.38 32.97
CA SER A 16 7.06 -6.30 32.80
C SER A 16 5.84 -5.79 33.55
N ASN A 17 5.05 -4.91 32.93
CA ASN A 17 3.64 -4.81 33.25
C ASN A 17 2.94 -5.95 32.53
N ALA A 18 2.13 -6.74 33.24
CA ALA A 18 1.32 -7.78 32.62
C ALA A 18 0.46 -7.16 31.50
N ALA A 19 0.46 -7.78 30.31
CA ALA A 19 -0.33 -7.31 29.18
C ALA A 19 -1.82 -7.18 29.59
N LEU A 20 -2.41 -6.02 29.30
CA LEU A 20 -3.82 -5.77 29.61
C LEU A 20 -4.70 -6.62 28.68
N SER A 21 -5.76 -7.21 29.23
CA SER A 21 -6.70 -8.03 28.46
C SER A 21 -7.55 -7.16 27.52
N ILE A 22 -7.96 -7.74 26.39
CA ILE A 22 -8.95 -7.14 25.48
C ILE A 22 -10.25 -6.96 26.26
N GLN A 23 -10.93 -5.84 26.08
CA GLN A 23 -12.19 -5.57 26.75
C GLN A 23 -13.32 -5.40 25.74
N THR A 24 -14.50 -5.90 26.06
CA THR A 24 -15.67 -5.81 25.17
C THR A 24 -16.92 -5.38 25.92
N ALA A 25 -17.88 -4.77 25.22
CA ALA A 25 -19.20 -4.51 25.78
C ALA A 25 -20.00 -5.82 25.93
N SER A 26 -21.06 -5.82 26.73
CA SER A 26 -21.92 -6.99 26.93
C SER A 26 -22.66 -7.44 25.66
N PHE A 27 -22.85 -6.53 24.69
CA PHE A 27 -23.50 -6.80 23.42
C PHE A 27 -22.55 -7.27 22.31
N THR A 28 -21.23 -7.25 22.54
CA THR A 28 -20.23 -7.82 21.61
C THR A 28 -20.35 -9.36 21.65
N ASP A 29 -20.92 -9.94 20.60
CA ASP A 29 -21.19 -11.39 20.50
C ASP A 29 -20.24 -12.14 19.55
N ALA A 30 -19.39 -11.43 18.79
CA ALA A 30 -18.31 -12.04 18.04
C ALA A 30 -17.34 -12.79 18.96
N LYS A 31 -16.83 -13.91 18.42
CA LYS A 31 -15.74 -14.65 19.03
C LYS A 31 -14.43 -13.88 18.87
N ILE A 32 -13.99 -13.27 19.97
CA ILE A 32 -12.69 -12.60 20.10
C ILE A 32 -11.67 -13.56 20.75
N ALA A 33 -10.37 -13.21 20.74
CA ALA A 33 -9.26 -14.02 21.28
C ALA A 33 -9.48 -14.51 22.73
N ALA A 34 -8.65 -15.44 23.20
CA ALA A 34 -8.91 -16.21 24.43
C ALA A 34 -8.97 -15.41 25.75
N ALA A 35 -8.38 -14.20 25.83
CA ALA A 35 -8.38 -13.37 27.04
C ALA A 35 -9.21 -12.09 26.81
N VAL A 36 -10.47 -12.13 27.25
CA VAL A 36 -11.43 -11.01 27.12
C VAL A 36 -12.09 -10.71 28.46
N GLU A 37 -12.07 -9.45 28.86
CA GLU A 37 -12.83 -8.92 29.98
C GLU A 37 -14.09 -8.20 29.50
N ARG A 38 -15.17 -8.27 30.28
CA ARG A 38 -16.42 -7.56 29.96
C ARG A 38 -16.48 -6.23 30.71
N LEU A 39 -16.66 -5.15 29.96
CA LEU A 39 -17.04 -3.85 30.51
C LEU A 39 -18.41 -3.97 31.19
N GLN A 40 -18.56 -3.32 32.34
CA GLN A 40 -19.76 -3.41 33.16
C GLN A 40 -20.68 -2.24 32.88
N SER A 41 -21.98 -2.50 32.69
CA SER A 41 -22.98 -1.46 32.46
C SER A 41 -24.23 -1.67 33.31
N GLY A 42 -25.03 -0.61 33.47
CA GLY A 42 -26.43 -0.78 33.83
C GLY A 42 -27.22 -1.51 32.72
N PRO A 43 -28.55 -1.68 32.87
CA PRO A 43 -29.39 -2.27 31.85
C PRO A 43 -29.28 -1.47 30.54
N ILE A 44 -28.73 -2.08 29.51
CA ILE A 44 -28.78 -1.56 28.14
C ILE A 44 -30.07 -2.12 27.55
N PRO A 45 -30.97 -1.29 26.99
CA PRO A 45 -32.17 -1.79 26.32
C PRO A 45 -31.78 -2.89 25.32
N SER A 46 -32.13 -4.13 25.66
CA SER A 46 -31.78 -5.28 24.84
C SER A 46 -32.72 -5.32 23.65
N CYS A 47 -32.17 -5.33 22.45
CA CYS A 47 -32.84 -5.92 21.30
C CYS A 47 -32.37 -7.39 21.20
N PRO A 48 -33.26 -8.41 21.06
CA PRO A 48 -32.81 -9.80 21.02
C PRO A 48 -31.95 -10.17 19.78
N GLY A 49 -30.66 -10.47 20.01
CA GLY A 49 -29.84 -11.56 19.41
C GLY A 49 -29.22 -11.47 18.00
N ALA A 50 -27.93 -11.84 17.91
CA ALA A 50 -27.08 -12.24 16.78
C ALA A 50 -26.70 -11.17 15.72
N LEU A 51 -25.40 -10.86 15.64
CA LEU A 51 -24.65 -10.35 14.47
C LEU A 51 -25.44 -9.43 13.53
N GLY A 52 -25.33 -8.11 13.73
CA GLY A 52 -25.96 -7.11 12.87
C GLY A 52 -27.37 -6.69 13.30
N ARG A 53 -27.82 -7.11 14.49
CA ARG A 53 -29.06 -6.62 15.11
C ARG A 53 -28.85 -5.45 16.07
N GLY A 54 -27.63 -5.31 16.61
CA GLY A 54 -27.16 -4.16 17.39
C GLY A 54 -27.98 -3.83 18.65
N VAL A 55 -27.44 -2.92 19.46
CA VAL A 55 -28.16 -2.25 20.55
C VAL A 55 -28.40 -0.80 20.20
N ARG A 56 -29.56 -0.27 20.59
CA ARG A 56 -29.90 1.14 20.39
C ARG A 56 -30.22 1.79 21.74
N PRO A 57 -29.25 2.43 22.39
CA PRO A 57 -29.50 3.19 23.60
C PRO A 57 -30.48 4.34 23.30
N SER A 58 -31.44 4.58 24.19
CA SER A 58 -32.26 5.81 24.15
C SER A 58 -31.56 7.01 24.82
N ASP A 59 -30.57 6.71 25.67
CA ASP A 59 -29.78 7.65 26.46
C ASP A 59 -28.33 7.13 26.57
N ALA A 60 -27.43 7.97 27.10
CA ALA A 60 -26.02 7.63 27.27
C ALA A 60 -25.83 6.39 28.18
N VAL A 61 -25.07 5.41 27.69
CA VAL A 61 -24.75 4.18 28.43
C VAL A 61 -23.32 4.27 28.95
N ARG A 62 -23.16 4.26 30.27
CA ARG A 62 -21.85 4.23 30.91
C ARG A 62 -21.33 2.78 31.05
N LEU A 63 -20.23 2.47 30.39
CA LEU A 63 -19.48 1.21 30.43
C LEU A 63 -18.25 1.38 31.33
N THR A 64 -18.23 0.73 32.49
CA THR A 64 -17.20 0.85 33.53
C THR A 64 -16.22 -0.33 33.52
N GLY A 65 -15.10 -0.18 34.23
CA GLY A 65 -14.02 -1.17 34.25
C GLY A 65 -13.03 -1.01 33.11
N LEU A 66 -13.10 0.13 32.41
CA LEU A 66 -12.20 0.45 31.30
C LEU A 66 -10.76 0.51 31.82
N ARG A 67 -9.88 -0.25 31.18
CA ARG A 67 -8.44 -0.20 31.36
C ARG A 67 -7.78 0.10 30.03
N MET A 68 -6.95 1.13 29.98
CA MET A 68 -6.24 1.55 28.78
C MET A 68 -4.76 1.64 29.08
N ASN A 69 -3.95 1.38 28.06
CA ASN A 69 -2.52 1.61 28.13
C ASN A 69 -2.23 3.03 27.62
N PRO A 70 -1.46 3.85 28.37
CA PRO A 70 -1.04 5.16 27.89
C PRO A 70 -0.13 5.10 26.68
N THR A 71 0.47 3.96 26.34
CA THR A 71 1.44 3.89 25.25
C THR A 71 0.80 3.52 23.92
N GLU A 72 -0.28 2.77 23.88
CA GLU A 72 -0.93 2.42 22.62
C GLU A 72 -2.27 1.77 22.87
N GLY A 73 -3.07 1.68 21.82
CA GLY A 73 -4.28 0.92 21.83
C GLY A 73 -5.28 1.43 20.81
N LEU A 74 -6.43 0.78 20.78
CA LEU A 74 -7.55 1.21 19.96
C LEU A 74 -8.90 0.88 20.60
N ILE A 75 -9.91 1.64 20.20
CA ILE A 75 -11.32 1.39 20.47
C ILE A 75 -11.99 1.22 19.11
N GLY A 76 -12.49 0.03 18.82
CA GLY A 76 -13.27 -0.31 17.63
C GLY A 76 -14.74 -0.51 17.96
N ILE A 77 -15.62 -0.09 17.06
CA ILE A 77 -17.07 -0.30 17.19
C ILE A 77 -17.75 -0.31 15.82
N TRP A 78 -18.77 -1.13 15.65
CA TRP A 78 -19.68 -1.04 14.53
C TRP A 78 -20.86 -0.14 14.87
N ILE A 79 -21.19 0.79 13.97
CA ILE A 79 -22.36 1.65 14.09
C ILE A 79 -23.24 1.53 12.86
N ARG A 80 -24.55 1.62 13.06
CA ARG A 80 -25.55 1.78 12.01
C ARG A 80 -26.37 3.05 12.29
N PRO A 81 -25.95 4.20 11.74
CA PRO A 81 -26.67 5.46 11.91
C PRO A 81 -28.08 5.40 11.33
N ALA A 82 -29.07 6.00 12.01
CA ALA A 82 -30.39 6.20 11.40
C ALA A 82 -30.46 7.45 10.50
N TRP A 83 -29.43 8.28 10.53
CA TRP A 83 -29.29 9.51 9.78
C TRP A 83 -28.35 9.33 8.57
N PRO A 84 -28.51 10.14 7.51
CA PRO A 84 -27.49 10.31 6.48
C PRO A 84 -26.38 11.25 6.96
N GLY A 85 -25.21 11.20 6.32
CA GLY A 85 -24.06 12.02 6.71
C GLY A 85 -24.29 13.54 6.66
N ALA A 86 -24.96 14.01 5.62
CA ALA A 86 -25.19 15.43 5.33
C ALA A 86 -26.54 15.95 5.87
N ASP A 87 -26.91 15.60 7.10
CA ASP A 87 -28.18 16.00 7.71
C ASP A 87 -28.16 17.34 8.47
N GLY A 88 -27.01 18.03 8.51
CA GLY A 88 -26.85 19.32 9.18
C GLY A 88 -26.86 19.27 10.71
N LYS A 89 -26.84 18.08 11.32
CA LYS A 89 -26.93 17.90 12.78
C LYS A 89 -25.64 17.33 13.39
N ARG A 90 -25.48 17.55 14.69
CA ARG A 90 -24.44 16.94 15.50
C ARG A 90 -24.95 15.63 16.11
N HIS A 91 -24.17 14.57 16.00
CA HIS A 91 -24.47 13.26 16.59
C HIS A 91 -23.27 12.78 17.41
N ARG A 92 -23.41 12.72 18.73
CA ARG A 92 -22.37 12.15 19.59
C ARG A 92 -22.47 10.63 19.56
N ILE A 93 -21.37 9.93 19.34
CA ILE A 93 -21.38 8.47 19.11
C ILE A 93 -20.77 7.75 20.31
N LEU A 94 -19.62 8.22 20.78
CA LEU A 94 -18.86 7.62 21.88
C LEU A 94 -18.03 8.69 22.58
N ALA A 95 -17.79 8.55 23.89
CA ALA A 95 -16.84 9.37 24.62
C ALA A 95 -16.16 8.56 25.73
N THR A 96 -15.01 8.99 26.21
CA THR A 96 -14.50 8.56 27.51
C THR A 96 -15.08 9.44 28.62
N GLU A 97 -15.09 8.92 29.84
CA GLU A 97 -15.25 9.78 31.01
C GLU A 97 -14.07 10.78 31.09
N PRO A 98 -14.29 12.03 31.51
CA PRO A 98 -13.19 12.96 31.74
C PRO A 98 -12.24 12.46 32.85
N ALA A 99 -10.94 12.48 32.59
CA ALA A 99 -9.91 12.11 33.56
C ALA A 99 -8.75 13.13 33.52
N ALA A 100 -8.51 13.83 34.64
CA ALA A 100 -7.48 14.87 34.77
C ALA A 100 -7.42 15.87 33.59
N GLY A 101 -8.59 16.41 33.20
CA GLY A 101 -8.70 17.36 32.08
C GLY A 101 -8.58 16.74 30.69
N ARG A 102 -8.63 15.40 30.58
CA ARG A 102 -8.60 14.67 29.31
C ARG A 102 -9.92 14.01 28.99
N GLN A 103 -10.33 14.07 27.73
CA GLN A 103 -11.52 13.39 27.26
C GLN A 103 -11.44 13.12 25.76
N LEU A 104 -11.65 11.86 25.37
CA LEU A 104 -11.82 11.46 23.98
C LEU A 104 -13.32 11.50 23.64
N VAL A 105 -13.68 12.08 22.50
CA VAL A 105 -15.05 12.14 21.97
C VAL A 105 -15.05 11.75 20.50
N LEU A 106 -15.98 10.89 20.11
CA LEU A 106 -16.33 10.58 18.73
C LEU A 106 -17.71 11.16 18.42
N GLU A 107 -17.79 12.01 17.42
CA GLU A 107 -19.04 12.60 16.98
C GLU A 107 -19.06 12.93 15.49
N LYS A 108 -20.25 13.00 14.88
CA LYS A 108 -20.43 13.63 13.58
C LYS A 108 -20.82 15.08 13.77
N ALA A 109 -20.11 16.00 13.13
CA ALA A 109 -20.42 17.41 13.09
C ALA A 109 -21.55 17.75 12.06
N PRO A 110 -22.19 18.93 12.19
CA PRO A 110 -23.19 19.40 11.23
C PRO A 110 -22.73 19.43 9.77
N ASN A 111 -21.45 19.73 9.53
CA ASN A 111 -20.84 19.75 8.19
C ASN A 111 -20.63 18.36 7.56
N GLY A 112 -20.97 17.28 8.28
CA GLY A 112 -20.83 15.90 7.81
C GLY A 112 -19.46 15.27 8.08
N LEU A 113 -18.57 15.94 8.82
CA LEU A 113 -17.31 15.33 9.26
C LEU A 113 -17.54 14.49 10.52
N LEU A 114 -17.05 13.25 10.49
CA LEU A 114 -16.83 12.45 11.69
C LEU A 114 -15.53 12.92 12.36
N ARG A 115 -15.57 13.18 13.65
CA ARG A 115 -14.49 13.77 14.45
C ARG A 115 -14.17 12.87 15.64
N ALA A 116 -12.94 12.40 15.71
CA ALA A 116 -12.36 11.83 16.92
C ALA A 116 -11.47 12.89 17.58
N GLU A 117 -11.92 13.41 18.71
CA GLU A 117 -11.33 14.55 19.41
C GLU A 117 -10.77 14.12 20.75
N ILE A 118 -9.49 14.37 21.00
CA ILE A 118 -8.91 14.28 22.34
C ILE A 118 -8.62 15.68 22.86
N ARG A 119 -9.30 16.06 23.93
CA ARG A 119 -8.98 17.27 24.71
C ARG A 119 -7.97 16.90 25.79
N THR A 120 -6.98 17.76 26.01
CA THR A 120 -6.03 17.69 27.13
C THR A 120 -5.89 19.07 27.78
N PRO A 121 -5.24 19.18 28.95
CA PRO A 121 -4.92 20.50 29.51
C PRO A 121 -4.02 21.36 28.61
N GLN A 122 -3.27 20.74 27.69
CA GLN A 122 -2.30 21.42 26.82
C GLN A 122 -2.91 21.91 25.50
N GLY A 123 -3.99 21.28 25.04
CA GLY A 123 -4.64 21.59 23.77
C GLY A 123 -5.66 20.51 23.35
N MET A 124 -5.98 20.47 22.06
CA MET A 124 -6.94 19.52 21.50
C MET A 124 -6.40 18.96 20.20
N THR A 125 -6.49 17.65 20.00
CA THR A 125 -6.16 16.99 18.74
C THR A 125 -7.41 16.40 18.14
N VAL A 126 -7.61 16.58 16.84
CA VAL A 126 -8.82 16.14 16.14
C VAL A 126 -8.48 15.40 14.85
N ALA A 127 -8.79 14.11 14.81
CA ALA A 127 -8.74 13.29 13.60
C ALA A 127 -10.11 13.26 12.92
N ARG A 128 -10.16 13.35 11.59
CA ARG A 128 -11.41 13.58 10.83
C ARG A 128 -11.62 12.59 9.69
N ALA A 129 -12.86 12.18 9.48
CA ALA A 129 -13.27 11.42 8.30
C ALA A 129 -14.48 12.08 7.64
N ASP A 130 -14.51 12.11 6.30
CA ASP A 130 -15.69 12.61 5.58
C ASP A 130 -16.82 11.57 5.62
N ALA A 131 -17.87 11.88 6.37
CA ALA A 131 -19.06 11.05 6.46
C ALA A 131 -20.22 11.61 5.62
N SER A 132 -20.06 12.74 4.92
CA SER A 132 -21.15 13.46 4.23
C SER A 132 -21.94 12.59 3.24
N ARG A 133 -21.28 11.63 2.61
CA ARG A 133 -21.87 10.69 1.64
C ARG A 133 -22.48 9.43 2.26
N TRP A 134 -22.43 9.28 3.58
CA TRP A 134 -23.02 8.13 4.25
C TRP A 134 -24.53 8.10 4.07
N ARG A 135 -25.03 6.90 3.79
CA ARG A 135 -26.47 6.62 3.77
C ARG A 135 -26.91 6.16 5.15
N ALA A 136 -28.13 6.52 5.51
CA ALA A 136 -28.77 6.01 6.70
C ALA A 136 -28.90 4.48 6.63
N ARG A 137 -28.85 3.83 7.79
CA ARG A 137 -29.05 2.39 8.01
C ARG A 137 -27.98 1.48 7.38
N GLU A 138 -26.80 2.01 7.09
CA GLU A 138 -25.64 1.22 6.69
C GLU A 138 -24.68 1.01 7.86
N TRP A 139 -24.17 -0.22 8.00
CA TRP A 139 -23.15 -0.56 8.99
C TRP A 139 -21.79 0.03 8.59
N ARG A 140 -21.15 0.70 9.55
CA ARG A 140 -19.81 1.29 9.46
C ARG A 140 -18.94 0.83 10.61
N HIS A 141 -17.73 0.37 10.32
CA HIS A 141 -16.75 0.04 11.35
C HIS A 141 -15.89 1.27 11.63
N ILE A 142 -15.92 1.77 12.87
CA ILE A 142 -15.14 2.93 13.30
C ILE A 142 -14.09 2.48 14.29
N VAL A 143 -12.84 2.85 14.04
CA VAL A 143 -11.73 2.58 14.97
C VAL A 143 -10.98 3.85 15.29
N ILE A 144 -10.81 4.12 16.58
CA ILE A 144 -9.98 5.21 17.09
C ILE A 144 -8.75 4.58 17.74
N GLY A 145 -7.59 4.86 17.18
CA GLY A 145 -6.31 4.38 17.70
C GLY A 145 -5.48 5.50 18.30
N TRP A 146 -4.64 5.17 19.27
CA TRP A 146 -3.54 6.03 19.71
C TRP A 146 -2.25 5.23 19.72
N ILE A 147 -1.15 5.90 19.40
CA ILE A 147 0.18 5.29 19.28
C ILE A 147 1.17 6.09 20.10
N SER A 148 2.17 5.42 20.64
CA SER A 148 3.32 6.04 21.26
C SER A 148 4.63 5.65 20.59
N ASN A 149 5.64 6.46 20.88
CA ASN A 149 7.01 6.07 20.75
C ASN A 149 7.73 6.30 22.09
N LYS A 150 8.50 5.31 22.55
CA LYS A 150 9.25 5.34 23.83
C LYS A 150 8.40 5.83 25.02
N GLY A 151 7.14 5.36 25.11
CA GLY A 151 6.23 5.69 26.20
C GLY A 151 5.55 7.06 26.11
N ARG A 152 5.69 7.79 24.99
CA ARG A 152 5.01 9.08 24.75
C ARG A 152 3.98 8.94 23.65
N ASN A 153 2.72 9.27 23.92
CA ASN A 153 1.69 9.31 22.88
C ASN A 153 2.04 10.32 21.79
N VAL A 154 2.14 9.85 20.54
CA VAL A 154 2.55 10.65 19.39
C VAL A 154 1.40 10.99 18.45
N GLY A 155 0.36 10.16 18.33
CA GLY A 155 -0.71 10.43 17.35
C GLY A 155 -2.05 9.80 17.69
N LEU A 156 -3.09 10.33 17.05
CA LEU A 156 -4.47 9.88 17.13
C LEU A 156 -4.93 9.46 15.73
N ALA A 157 -5.27 8.20 15.52
CA ALA A 157 -5.70 7.66 14.24
C ALA A 157 -7.22 7.43 14.22
N LEU A 158 -7.86 7.76 13.10
CA LEU A 158 -9.27 7.47 12.84
C LEU A 158 -9.40 6.61 11.58
N TRP A 159 -10.09 5.49 11.72
CA TRP A 159 -10.36 4.54 10.66
C TRP A 159 -11.86 4.39 10.42
N VAL A 160 -12.26 4.22 9.15
CA VAL A 160 -13.62 3.91 8.71
C VAL A 160 -13.59 2.73 7.74
N ASP A 161 -14.32 1.65 8.03
CA ASP A 161 -14.44 0.45 7.17
C ASP A 161 -13.09 -0.17 6.75
N ARG A 162 -12.13 -0.11 7.68
CA ARG A 162 -10.70 -0.47 7.54
C ARG A 162 -9.81 0.57 6.89
N VAL A 163 -10.32 1.68 6.36
CA VAL A 163 -9.55 2.75 5.71
C VAL A 163 -9.09 3.80 6.72
N ALA A 164 -7.77 4.02 6.82
CA ALA A 164 -7.21 5.09 7.64
C ALA A 164 -7.61 6.42 7.02
N SER A 165 -8.48 7.16 7.71
CA SER A 165 -9.05 8.40 7.21
C SER A 165 -8.20 9.61 7.59
N ASP A 166 -7.64 9.60 8.79
CA ASP A 166 -6.77 10.67 9.30
C ASP A 166 -5.94 10.17 10.49
N GLY A 167 -4.83 10.86 10.76
CA GLY A 167 -3.84 10.46 11.76
C GLY A 167 -2.96 11.59 12.23
N PRO A 168 -3.50 12.70 12.76
CA PRO A 168 -2.69 13.80 13.25
C PRO A 168 -1.73 13.35 14.33
N ILE A 169 -0.52 13.89 14.26
CA ILE A 169 0.44 13.87 15.36
C ILE A 169 0.04 14.94 16.37
N THR A 170 0.26 14.66 17.65
CA THR A 170 -0.15 15.54 18.73
C THR A 170 1.03 16.05 19.55
N PRO A 171 1.23 17.38 19.64
CA PRO A 171 2.10 17.97 20.65
C PRO A 171 1.41 18.06 22.03
N TYR A 172 0.10 17.80 22.10
CA TYR A 172 -0.72 17.93 23.29
C TYR A 172 -0.80 16.64 24.12
N GLY A 173 -0.26 15.54 23.60
CA GLY A 173 -0.43 14.19 24.12
C GLY A 173 -1.86 13.65 23.93
N VAL A 174 -2.05 12.36 24.20
CA VAL A 174 -3.38 11.74 24.22
C VAL A 174 -3.72 11.34 25.66
N TRP A 175 -3.04 10.32 26.18
CA TRP A 175 -3.19 9.82 27.55
C TRP A 175 -1.87 9.91 28.33
N ASP A 176 -1.96 9.86 29.67
CA ASP A 176 -0.80 9.70 30.57
C ASP A 176 -1.08 8.63 31.65
N ALA A 177 -0.04 8.15 32.33
CA ALA A 177 -0.18 7.06 33.31
C ALA A 177 -1.05 7.40 34.55
N GLY A 178 -1.28 8.68 34.84
CA GLY A 178 -2.05 9.15 36.00
C GLY A 178 -3.49 9.58 35.68
N ALA A 179 -3.86 9.64 34.40
CA ALA A 179 -5.10 10.24 33.91
C ALA A 179 -5.89 9.31 32.97
N MET A 180 -6.05 8.04 33.37
CA MET A 180 -6.82 7.08 32.58
C MET A 180 -8.32 7.15 32.87
N PRO A 181 -9.18 7.22 31.84
CA PRO A 181 -10.61 7.11 32.04
C PRO A 181 -10.97 5.70 32.53
N ALA A 182 -11.84 5.63 33.54
CA ALA A 182 -12.34 4.37 34.09
C ALA A 182 -13.62 3.87 33.38
N ALA A 183 -14.16 4.67 32.47
CA ALA A 183 -15.39 4.35 31.74
C ALA A 183 -15.43 4.91 30.31
N LEU A 184 -16.13 4.19 29.44
CA LEU A 184 -16.65 4.68 28.17
C LEU A 184 -18.12 5.09 28.32
N ILE A 185 -18.53 6.08 27.55
CA ILE A 185 -19.90 6.57 27.44
C ILE A 185 -20.33 6.31 26.01
N LEU A 186 -21.27 5.40 25.82
CA LEU A 186 -21.81 5.02 24.52
C LEU A 186 -23.07 5.81 24.24
N GLY A 187 -23.02 6.62 23.19
CA GLY A 187 -24.11 7.46 22.71
C GLY A 187 -24.65 8.49 23.70
N ASP A 188 -25.70 9.17 23.26
CA ASP A 188 -26.62 10.04 23.99
C ASP A 188 -27.91 10.20 23.17
N ALA A 189 -28.81 11.11 23.57
CA ALA A 189 -30.07 11.36 22.89
C ALA A 189 -29.91 11.84 21.42
N THR A 190 -28.72 12.32 21.03
CA THR A 190 -28.43 12.75 19.66
C THR A 190 -27.93 11.62 18.78
N SER A 191 -27.37 10.54 19.35
CA SER A 191 -26.66 9.53 18.55
C SER A 191 -27.50 8.93 17.45
N GLU A 192 -28.74 8.54 17.78
CA GLU A 192 -29.67 7.85 16.86
C GLU A 192 -29.03 6.67 16.10
N CYS A 193 -28.01 6.01 16.68
CA CYS A 193 -27.27 4.89 16.07
C CYS A 193 -27.64 3.56 16.72
N ASP A 194 -27.67 2.49 15.92
CA ASP A 194 -27.50 1.14 16.45
C ASP A 194 -25.99 0.86 16.59
N TYR A 195 -25.60 0.12 17.61
CA TYR A 195 -24.22 -0.21 17.94
C TYR A 195 -24.01 -1.71 17.98
N ASP A 196 -22.86 -2.19 17.50
CA ASP A 196 -22.49 -3.59 17.59
C ASP A 196 -20.98 -3.73 17.83
N GLU A 197 -20.56 -4.84 18.41
CA GLU A 197 -19.16 -5.26 18.53
C GLU A 197 -18.18 -4.17 19.01
N LEU A 198 -18.43 -3.60 20.19
CA LEU A 198 -17.46 -2.69 20.83
C LEU A 198 -16.28 -3.49 21.38
N ILE A 199 -15.08 -3.18 20.91
CA ILE A 199 -13.83 -3.85 21.26
C ILE A 199 -12.78 -2.81 21.64
N VAL A 200 -12.23 -2.92 22.85
CA VAL A 200 -11.10 -2.11 23.31
C VAL A 200 -9.88 -3.00 23.37
N ARG A 201 -8.83 -2.62 22.63
CA ARG A 201 -7.52 -3.28 22.65
C ARG A 201 -6.52 -2.35 23.31
N PRO A 202 -6.20 -2.56 24.60
CA PRO A 202 -5.24 -1.72 25.31
C PRO A 202 -3.79 -2.05 24.96
N ASP A 203 -3.51 -3.14 24.24
CA ASP A 203 -2.15 -3.54 23.88
C ASP A 203 -2.17 -4.05 22.44
N LEU A 204 -1.25 -3.57 21.61
CA LEU A 204 -1.14 -3.94 20.19
C LEU A 204 0.07 -4.85 19.94
N SER A 205 0.92 -5.08 20.95
CA SER A 205 2.17 -5.85 20.86
C SER A 205 1.94 -7.32 20.47
N ALA A 206 0.76 -7.86 20.77
CA ALA A 206 0.33 -9.19 20.35
C ALA A 206 0.31 -9.36 18.82
N GLU A 207 0.25 -8.27 18.04
CA GLU A 207 0.25 -8.31 16.57
C GLU A 207 1.66 -8.25 15.95
N GLY A 208 2.71 -8.19 16.78
CA GLY A 208 4.09 -8.08 16.32
C GLY A 208 4.30 -6.86 15.41
N ARG A 209 4.94 -7.08 14.25
CA ARG A 209 5.34 -6.01 13.31
C ARG A 209 4.17 -5.32 12.60
N TYR A 210 2.96 -5.86 12.66
CA TYR A 210 1.80 -5.37 11.90
C TYR A 210 0.93 -4.38 12.69
N GLY A 211 1.10 -4.32 14.01
CA GLY A 211 0.53 -3.31 14.91
C GLY A 211 -0.98 -3.07 14.74
N MET A 212 -1.34 -1.79 14.60
CA MET A 212 -2.74 -1.34 14.56
C MET A 212 -3.50 -1.80 13.30
N ILE A 213 -2.84 -1.82 12.14
CA ILE A 213 -3.45 -2.16 10.84
C ILE A 213 -4.00 -3.59 10.90
N ALA A 214 -3.20 -4.53 11.42
CA ALA A 214 -3.60 -5.91 11.63
C ALA A 214 -4.86 -6.03 12.48
N CYS A 215 -4.94 -5.29 13.60
CA CYS A 215 -6.10 -5.30 14.45
C CYS A 215 -7.35 -4.80 13.72
N VAL A 216 -7.25 -3.68 12.99
CA VAL A 216 -8.38 -3.07 12.28
C VAL A 216 -8.93 -4.01 11.21
N TYR A 217 -8.06 -4.61 10.40
CA TYR A 217 -8.46 -5.56 9.35
C TYR A 217 -9.05 -6.82 9.92
N ARG A 218 -8.40 -7.37 10.94
CA ARG A 218 -8.89 -8.56 11.65
C ARG A 218 -10.26 -8.33 12.23
N ASP A 219 -10.41 -7.27 13.01
CA ASP A 219 -11.66 -7.00 13.72
C ASP A 219 -12.76 -6.75 12.69
N TYR A 220 -12.51 -6.02 11.60
CA TYR A 220 -13.49 -5.89 10.53
C TYR A 220 -13.89 -7.26 9.94
N LEU A 221 -12.94 -8.05 9.43
CA LEU A 221 -13.25 -9.30 8.71
C LEU A 221 -13.89 -10.35 9.62
N ARG A 222 -13.57 -10.31 10.91
CA ARG A 222 -14.05 -11.27 11.90
C ARG A 222 -15.31 -10.83 12.64
N THR A 223 -15.72 -9.58 12.56
CA THR A 223 -16.88 -9.07 13.32
C THR A 223 -17.88 -8.32 12.47
N ALA A 224 -17.63 -8.18 11.16
CA ALA A 224 -18.58 -7.55 10.26
C ALA A 224 -19.96 -8.24 10.33
N PRO A 225 -21.04 -7.45 10.27
CA PRO A 225 -22.42 -7.93 10.44
C PRO A 225 -22.91 -8.61 9.14
N TYR A 226 -22.30 -9.76 8.83
CA TYR A 226 -22.64 -10.58 7.70
C TYR A 226 -23.99 -11.28 7.91
N ASP A 227 -24.85 -11.23 6.90
CA ASP A 227 -26.18 -11.85 6.95
C ASP A 227 -26.28 -13.16 6.14
N ALA A 228 -25.24 -13.49 5.38
CA ALA A 228 -25.10 -14.75 4.64
C ALA A 228 -23.63 -15.05 4.33
N ILE A 229 -23.31 -16.33 4.10
CA ILE A 229 -22.01 -16.80 3.63
C ILE A 229 -22.18 -17.71 2.41
N ARG A 230 -21.16 -17.78 1.55
CA ARG A 230 -21.07 -18.75 0.45
C ARG A 230 -19.62 -19.08 0.15
N PHE A 231 -19.38 -20.24 -0.44
CA PHE A 231 -18.06 -20.59 -0.97
C PHE A 231 -17.65 -19.62 -2.07
N ASP A 232 -16.38 -19.22 -2.04
CA ASP A 232 -15.70 -18.58 -3.15
C ASP A 232 -15.00 -19.65 -3.97
N LEU A 233 -15.47 -19.86 -5.20
CA LEU A 233 -14.91 -20.85 -6.14
C LEU A 233 -13.88 -20.23 -7.08
N GLU A 234 -13.70 -18.92 -7.02
CA GLU A 234 -12.66 -18.18 -7.71
C GLU A 234 -11.86 -17.44 -6.64
N PRO A 235 -11.17 -18.15 -5.72
CA PRO A 235 -10.49 -17.51 -4.59
C PRO A 235 -9.52 -16.45 -5.11
N THR A 236 -9.51 -15.26 -4.50
CA THR A 236 -8.77 -14.07 -4.99
C THR A 236 -9.22 -13.56 -6.37
N ARG A 237 -10.42 -13.98 -6.81
CA ARG A 237 -11.08 -13.65 -8.08
C ARG A 237 -10.30 -14.13 -9.32
N VAL A 238 -9.57 -15.23 -9.18
CA VAL A 238 -8.88 -15.91 -10.29
C VAL A 238 -9.54 -17.27 -10.57
N PRO A 239 -9.52 -17.77 -11.82
CA PRO A 239 -10.16 -19.03 -12.18
C PRO A 239 -9.69 -20.21 -11.34
N SER A 240 -10.63 -21.09 -10.96
CA SER A 240 -10.33 -22.37 -10.31
C SER A 240 -11.39 -23.40 -10.67
N ASP A 241 -10.98 -24.62 -11.03
CA ASP A 241 -11.91 -25.70 -11.40
C ASP A 241 -12.79 -26.02 -10.20
N SER A 242 -14.10 -26.08 -10.39
CA SER A 242 -15.04 -26.46 -9.31
C SER A 242 -14.72 -27.84 -8.69
N ARG A 243 -14.20 -28.79 -9.47
CA ARG A 243 -13.88 -30.15 -9.06
C ARG A 243 -12.53 -30.19 -8.33
N ALA A 244 -12.22 -31.35 -7.73
CA ALA A 244 -10.89 -31.62 -7.19
C ALA A 244 -10.34 -32.93 -7.76
N VAL A 245 -9.01 -33.04 -7.84
CA VAL A 245 -8.32 -34.19 -8.44
C VAL A 245 -7.86 -35.13 -7.34
N ALA A 246 -8.24 -36.41 -7.41
CA ALA A 246 -7.87 -37.41 -6.42
C ALA A 246 -6.35 -37.48 -6.22
N GLY A 247 -5.91 -37.45 -4.97
CA GLY A 247 -4.49 -37.43 -4.59
C GLY A 247 -3.90 -36.03 -4.42
N HIS A 248 -4.63 -34.96 -4.76
CA HIS A 248 -4.11 -33.59 -4.79
C HIS A 248 -4.90 -32.64 -3.89
N GLU A 249 -4.31 -31.47 -3.65
CA GLU A 249 -4.91 -30.40 -2.86
C GLU A 249 -5.81 -29.49 -3.71
N LYS A 250 -6.74 -28.79 -3.05
CA LYS A 250 -7.54 -27.72 -3.64
C LYS A 250 -7.71 -26.59 -2.64
N GLN A 251 -7.56 -25.36 -3.11
CA GLN A 251 -7.83 -24.17 -2.32
C GLN A 251 -9.30 -23.76 -2.49
N LEU A 252 -9.97 -23.46 -1.38
CA LEU A 252 -11.33 -22.90 -1.36
C LEU A 252 -11.29 -21.53 -0.66
N GLY A 253 -12.20 -20.64 -1.03
CA GLY A 253 -12.42 -19.39 -0.30
C GLY A 253 -13.84 -19.31 0.29
N LEU A 254 -14.12 -18.22 0.98
CA LEU A 254 -15.42 -17.91 1.56
C LEU A 254 -15.73 -16.43 1.39
N MET A 255 -16.97 -16.12 1.02
CA MET A 255 -17.49 -14.75 0.93
C MET A 255 -18.53 -14.53 2.04
N GLY A 256 -18.54 -13.31 2.60
CA GLY A 256 -19.59 -12.82 3.49
C GLY A 256 -20.45 -11.77 2.79
N ARG A 257 -21.77 -11.79 3.01
CA ARG A 257 -22.70 -10.79 2.47
C ARG A 257 -23.00 -9.71 3.50
N LYS A 258 -22.74 -8.45 3.16
CA LYS A 258 -23.02 -7.27 3.96
C LYS A 258 -23.74 -6.23 3.12
N ALA A 259 -24.88 -5.72 3.61
CA ALA A 259 -25.68 -4.71 2.90
C ALA A 259 -26.00 -5.09 1.43
N GLY A 260 -26.26 -6.38 1.18
CA GLY A 260 -26.55 -6.91 -0.15
C GLY A 260 -25.32 -7.19 -1.03
N GLY A 261 -24.13 -6.67 -0.68
CA GLY A 261 -22.87 -6.94 -1.39
C GLY A 261 -22.13 -8.14 -0.82
N TRP A 262 -21.41 -8.88 -1.67
CA TRP A 262 -20.54 -9.98 -1.26
C TRP A 262 -19.09 -9.50 -1.24
N GLU A 263 -18.37 -9.76 -0.14
CA GLU A 263 -16.93 -9.50 -0.03
C GLU A 263 -16.19 -10.76 0.45
N PRO A 264 -14.92 -10.96 0.04
CA PRO A 264 -14.11 -12.06 0.54
C PRO A 264 -13.86 -11.89 2.04
N VAL A 265 -14.03 -12.98 2.80
CA VAL A 265 -13.65 -13.05 4.22
C VAL A 265 -12.41 -13.93 4.44
N VAL A 266 -11.91 -14.53 3.35
CA VAL A 266 -10.75 -15.39 3.28
C VAL A 266 -9.92 -14.96 2.08
N GLU A 267 -8.62 -14.75 2.27
CA GLU A 267 -7.67 -14.43 1.19
C GLU A 267 -6.59 -15.51 1.10
N ASN A 268 -6.27 -15.97 -0.10
CA ASN A 268 -5.31 -17.06 -0.36
C ASN A 268 -4.06 -16.53 -1.08
N VAL A 269 -3.39 -15.59 -0.43
CA VAL A 269 -2.18 -14.90 -0.90
C VAL A 269 -1.01 -15.19 0.03
N VAL A 270 0.22 -15.18 -0.51
CA VAL A 270 1.46 -15.45 0.24
C VAL A 270 2.50 -14.35 0.04
N ARG A 271 3.49 -14.33 0.94
CA ARG A 271 4.57 -13.31 1.03
C ARG A 271 4.04 -11.90 1.36
N TYR A 272 4.94 -10.95 1.63
CA TYR A 272 4.67 -9.52 1.91
C TYR A 272 3.47 -9.13 2.82
N SER A 273 3.30 -9.78 3.98
CA SER A 273 2.55 -9.16 5.11
C SER A 273 1.07 -8.74 4.84
N GLN A 274 0.23 -9.61 4.27
CA GLN A 274 -1.05 -9.28 3.62
C GLN A 274 -2.36 -9.66 4.32
N TRP A 275 -3.49 -9.47 3.63
CA TRP A 275 -4.86 -9.78 4.08
C TRP A 275 -4.99 -11.19 4.69
N ALA A 276 -4.31 -12.18 4.11
CA ALA A 276 -4.36 -13.57 4.57
C ALA A 276 -3.91 -13.75 6.04
N TYR A 277 -3.08 -12.87 6.60
CA TYR A 277 -2.68 -12.95 8.01
C TYR A 277 -3.81 -12.55 8.98
N PHE A 278 -4.76 -11.74 8.53
CA PHE A 278 -5.78 -11.12 9.38
C PHE A 278 -7.22 -11.53 9.02
N ASP A 279 -7.38 -12.44 8.06
CA ASP A 279 -8.70 -12.86 7.58
C ASP A 279 -9.52 -13.67 8.61
N ALA A 280 -10.68 -14.15 8.20
CA ALA A 280 -11.62 -14.86 9.06
C ALA A 280 -11.29 -16.35 9.28
N LYS A 281 -10.26 -16.93 8.63
CA LYS A 281 -9.96 -18.38 8.69
C LYS A 281 -10.01 -18.98 10.11
N PRO A 282 -9.42 -18.36 11.16
CA PRO A 282 -9.45 -18.92 12.52
C PRO A 282 -10.85 -19.05 13.15
N LEU A 283 -11.87 -18.43 12.57
CA LEU A 283 -13.27 -18.49 13.03
C LEU A 283 -14.15 -19.40 12.15
N ILE A 284 -13.61 -19.92 11.05
CA ILE A 284 -14.35 -20.78 10.12
C ILE A 284 -14.11 -22.24 10.52
N VAL A 285 -15.20 -22.98 10.71
CA VAL A 285 -15.15 -24.42 10.91
C VAL A 285 -15.46 -25.10 9.58
N TRP A 286 -14.46 -25.82 9.07
CA TRP A 286 -14.57 -26.59 7.84
C TRP A 286 -14.83 -28.06 8.13
N SER A 287 -15.67 -28.70 7.31
CA SER A 287 -15.87 -30.15 7.38
C SER A 287 -16.25 -30.74 6.03
N THR A 288 -16.15 -32.06 5.91
CA THR A 288 -16.69 -32.82 4.77
C THR A 288 -17.67 -33.88 5.28
N ASP A 289 -18.73 -34.13 4.52
CA ASP A 289 -19.75 -35.14 4.88
C ASP A 289 -19.20 -36.58 4.72
N ASP A 290 -18.22 -36.78 3.83
CA ASP A 290 -17.50 -38.06 3.63
C ASP A 290 -15.98 -37.83 3.54
N PRO A 291 -15.23 -38.05 4.64
CA PRO A 291 -13.77 -37.90 4.67
C PRO A 291 -13.02 -38.96 3.86
N SER A 292 -13.68 -40.05 3.45
CA SER A 292 -13.06 -41.04 2.56
C SER A 292 -12.95 -40.56 1.11
N ILE A 293 -13.71 -39.52 0.74
CA ILE A 293 -13.67 -38.86 -0.58
C ILE A 293 -12.77 -37.63 -0.55
N ALA A 294 -12.92 -36.76 0.45
CA ALA A 294 -12.07 -35.59 0.63
C ALA A 294 -12.03 -35.16 2.10
N THR A 295 -10.88 -34.65 2.55
CA THR A 295 -10.70 -34.02 3.86
C THR A 295 -10.40 -32.54 3.69
N ILE A 296 -10.72 -31.71 4.68
CA ILE A 296 -10.40 -30.28 4.67
C ILE A 296 -9.80 -29.88 6.01
N ASN A 297 -8.74 -29.06 5.99
CA ASN A 297 -8.12 -28.56 7.21
C ASN A 297 -8.76 -27.25 7.71
N ASP A 298 -8.28 -26.74 8.84
CA ASP A 298 -8.77 -25.50 9.46
C ASP A 298 -8.44 -24.23 8.65
N GLN A 299 -7.50 -24.30 7.70
CA GLN A 299 -7.18 -23.23 6.76
C GLN A 299 -8.05 -23.26 5.48
N GLY A 300 -9.02 -24.17 5.38
CA GLY A 300 -9.84 -24.34 4.17
C GLY A 300 -9.09 -24.97 2.99
N ARG A 301 -7.92 -25.58 3.24
CA ARG A 301 -7.16 -26.34 2.23
C ARG A 301 -7.70 -27.77 2.20
N LEU A 302 -8.28 -28.13 1.06
CA LEU A 302 -8.89 -29.43 0.81
C LEU A 302 -7.85 -30.41 0.29
N LYS A 303 -7.91 -31.66 0.73
CA LYS A 303 -7.19 -32.80 0.17
C LYS A 303 -8.20 -33.80 -0.40
N ALA A 304 -8.17 -33.98 -1.71
CA ALA A 304 -9.00 -34.96 -2.39
C ALA A 304 -8.38 -36.36 -2.27
N VAL A 305 -9.15 -37.32 -1.76
CA VAL A 305 -8.66 -38.66 -1.41
C VAL A 305 -8.86 -39.64 -2.57
N LYS A 306 -10.10 -39.77 -3.06
CA LYS A 306 -10.45 -40.68 -4.16
C LYS A 306 -11.65 -40.17 -4.95
N PRO A 307 -11.85 -40.63 -6.19
CA PRO A 307 -13.00 -40.23 -6.99
C PRO A 307 -14.35 -40.49 -6.31
N GLY A 308 -15.27 -39.55 -6.43
CA GLY A 308 -16.60 -39.63 -5.84
C GLY A 308 -17.22 -38.26 -5.59
N LYS A 309 -18.30 -38.22 -4.82
CA LYS A 309 -19.02 -36.99 -4.48
C LYS A 309 -19.14 -36.86 -2.97
N THR A 310 -18.96 -35.66 -2.46
CA THR A 310 -19.14 -35.32 -1.04
C THR A 310 -19.60 -33.88 -0.92
N VAL A 311 -19.98 -33.44 0.26
CA VAL A 311 -20.33 -32.03 0.53
C VAL A 311 -19.29 -31.44 1.47
N VAL A 312 -18.71 -30.32 1.08
CA VAL A 312 -17.86 -29.50 1.96
C VAL A 312 -18.76 -28.49 2.66
N ARG A 313 -18.57 -28.28 3.96
CA ARG A 313 -19.30 -27.31 4.78
C ARG A 313 -18.35 -26.30 5.37
N ALA A 314 -18.80 -25.06 5.40
CA ALA A 314 -18.16 -23.98 6.13
C ALA A 314 -19.17 -23.40 7.11
N VAL A 315 -18.82 -23.37 8.39
CA VAL A 315 -19.59 -22.67 9.42
C VAL A 315 -18.79 -21.46 9.85
N PHE A 316 -19.35 -20.29 9.64
CA PHE A 316 -18.79 -19.02 10.09
C PHE A 316 -19.91 -18.27 10.79
N HIS A 317 -19.69 -17.91 12.06
CA HIS A 317 -20.67 -17.10 12.80
C HIS A 317 -22.07 -17.70 12.88
N GLY A 318 -22.13 -19.02 13.05
CA GLY A 318 -23.39 -19.79 13.09
C GLY A 318 -24.10 -19.93 11.74
N MET A 319 -23.69 -19.17 10.72
CA MET A 319 -24.15 -19.36 9.35
C MET A 319 -23.45 -20.57 8.74
N THR A 320 -24.16 -21.31 7.90
CA THR A 320 -23.63 -22.50 7.20
C THR A 320 -23.69 -22.29 5.69
N ALA A 321 -22.56 -22.47 5.02
CA ALA A 321 -22.48 -22.63 3.57
C ALA A 321 -22.15 -24.09 3.24
N THR A 322 -22.63 -24.54 2.09
CA THR A 322 -22.37 -25.89 1.58
C THR A 322 -21.87 -25.84 0.15
N TYR A 323 -20.95 -26.72 -0.18
CA TYR A 323 -20.41 -26.88 -1.51
C TYR A 323 -20.44 -28.36 -1.94
N PRO A 324 -21.25 -28.73 -2.95
CA PRO A 324 -21.24 -30.08 -3.49
C PRO A 324 -19.95 -30.31 -4.30
N LEU A 325 -19.02 -31.07 -3.72
CA LEU A 325 -17.73 -31.38 -4.33
C LEU A 325 -17.81 -32.67 -5.13
N THR A 326 -17.29 -32.61 -6.36
CA THR A 326 -16.95 -33.80 -7.15
C THR A 326 -15.43 -33.97 -7.15
N VAL A 327 -14.97 -35.15 -6.73
CA VAL A 327 -13.58 -35.58 -6.87
C VAL A 327 -13.47 -36.47 -8.09
N ILE A 328 -12.55 -36.13 -8.99
CA ILE A 328 -12.29 -36.85 -10.24
C ILE A 328 -10.99 -37.63 -10.15
N ALA A 329 -10.83 -38.60 -11.06
CA ALA A 329 -9.57 -39.33 -11.19
C ALA A 329 -8.51 -38.50 -11.93
N ALA A 330 -7.24 -38.72 -11.61
CA ALA A 330 -6.13 -37.96 -12.18
C ALA A 330 -5.68 -38.47 -13.56
N ASP A 331 -6.19 -39.61 -14.03
CA ASP A 331 -5.86 -40.31 -15.28
C ASP A 331 -6.59 -39.71 -16.50
N ARG A 332 -6.47 -38.39 -16.67
CA ARG A 332 -7.16 -37.59 -17.68
C ARG A 332 -6.22 -36.61 -18.38
N PRO A 333 -6.53 -36.20 -19.62
CA PRO A 333 -5.82 -35.10 -20.25
C PRO A 333 -6.14 -33.77 -19.53
N ASP A 334 -5.34 -32.75 -19.80
CA ASP A 334 -5.55 -31.38 -19.31
C ASP A 334 -5.20 -30.42 -20.45
N LEU A 335 -6.15 -30.16 -21.33
CA LEU A 335 -6.02 -29.20 -22.42
C LEU A 335 -6.00 -27.79 -21.82
N GLY A 336 -4.81 -27.21 -21.69
CA GLY A 336 -4.64 -25.88 -21.14
C GLY A 336 -4.28 -24.87 -22.21
N VAL A 337 -4.91 -23.69 -22.18
CA VAL A 337 -4.39 -22.53 -22.93
C VAL A 337 -3.02 -22.14 -22.36
N ILE A 338 -2.07 -21.76 -23.21
CA ILE A 338 -0.80 -21.13 -22.78
C ILE A 338 -0.89 -19.62 -22.98
N GLY A 339 -1.36 -19.15 -24.13
CA GLY A 339 -1.50 -17.72 -24.41
C GLY A 339 -1.94 -17.41 -25.84
N ILE A 340 -2.11 -16.12 -26.13
CA ILE A 340 -2.42 -15.60 -27.48
C ILE A 340 -1.29 -14.68 -27.89
N GLU A 341 -0.50 -15.08 -28.90
CA GLU A 341 0.54 -14.22 -29.46
C GLU A 341 -0.04 -13.46 -30.66
N LEU A 342 -0.11 -12.13 -30.59
CA LEU A 342 -0.57 -11.31 -31.71
C LEU A 342 0.61 -10.88 -32.59
N LEU A 343 0.57 -11.24 -33.88
CA LEU A 343 1.64 -11.01 -34.84
C LEU A 343 1.21 -10.08 -35.99
N PRO A 344 2.14 -9.27 -36.56
CA PRO A 344 3.55 -9.14 -36.16
C PRO A 344 3.71 -8.36 -34.84
N ARG A 345 4.81 -8.60 -34.12
CA ARG A 345 5.20 -7.79 -32.96
C ARG A 345 5.90 -6.52 -33.43
N TYR A 346 5.78 -5.46 -32.65
CA TYR A 346 6.38 -4.17 -32.95
C TYR A 346 7.32 -3.77 -31.81
N ARG A 347 8.42 -3.10 -32.14
CA ARG A 347 9.32 -2.54 -31.13
C ARG A 347 8.66 -1.35 -30.43
N ASN A 348 8.91 -1.18 -29.13
CA ASN A 348 8.40 -0.06 -28.32
C ASN A 348 9.02 1.29 -28.72
N ASP A 349 10.28 1.26 -29.16
CA ASP A 349 11.05 2.40 -29.65
C ASP A 349 10.77 2.78 -31.12
N ALA A 350 9.98 1.99 -31.85
CA ALA A 350 9.64 2.28 -33.24
C ALA A 350 8.56 3.37 -33.38
N VAL A 351 8.61 4.10 -34.50
CA VAL A 351 7.54 5.05 -34.88
C VAL A 351 6.22 4.33 -35.09
N LYS A 352 6.23 3.23 -35.85
CA LYS A 352 5.08 2.31 -35.96
C LYS A 352 5.24 1.22 -34.90
N ASN A 353 4.48 1.36 -33.81
CA ASN A 353 4.63 0.51 -32.62
C ASN A 353 3.42 -0.41 -32.35
N ARG A 354 2.43 -0.46 -33.25
CA ARG A 354 1.22 -1.29 -33.18
C ARG A 354 0.63 -1.52 -34.58
N PRO A 355 -0.25 -2.53 -34.78
CA PRO A 355 -1.03 -2.67 -36.00
C PRO A 355 -1.96 -1.48 -36.23
N ALA A 356 -2.17 -1.11 -37.50
CA ALA A 356 -3.21 -0.14 -37.88
C ALA A 356 -4.53 -0.87 -38.23
N PRO A 357 -5.71 -0.24 -38.03
CA PRO A 357 -6.97 -0.81 -38.48
C PRO A 357 -6.94 -1.25 -39.95
N GLY A 358 -7.44 -2.45 -40.23
CA GLY A 358 -7.41 -3.08 -41.56
C GLY A 358 -6.14 -3.87 -41.88
N GLU A 359 -5.04 -3.68 -41.16
CA GLU A 359 -3.83 -4.50 -41.35
C GLU A 359 -4.10 -5.95 -40.95
N THR A 360 -3.59 -6.90 -41.73
CA THR A 360 -3.76 -8.33 -41.38
C THR A 360 -2.89 -8.67 -40.18
N VAL A 361 -3.53 -9.14 -39.12
CA VAL A 361 -2.87 -9.69 -37.92
C VAL A 361 -3.10 -11.20 -37.82
N THR A 362 -2.21 -11.89 -37.11
CA THR A 362 -2.35 -13.31 -36.79
C THR A 362 -2.38 -13.48 -35.28
N ALA A 363 -3.44 -14.06 -34.70
CA ALA A 363 -3.34 -14.68 -33.37
C ALA A 363 -2.79 -16.07 -33.54
N ARG A 364 -1.62 -16.30 -32.98
CA ARG A 364 -1.09 -17.64 -32.72
C ARG A 364 -1.51 -18.04 -31.32
N VAL A 365 -2.54 -18.87 -31.24
CA VAL A 365 -3.03 -19.46 -30.00
C VAL A 365 -2.12 -20.61 -29.62
N ARG A 366 -1.48 -20.54 -28.45
CA ARG A 366 -0.69 -21.65 -27.88
C ARG A 366 -1.50 -22.38 -26.83
N PHE A 367 -1.41 -23.70 -26.83
CA PHE A 367 -2.08 -24.59 -25.89
C PHE A 367 -1.27 -25.89 -25.74
N GLY A 368 -1.61 -26.72 -24.76
CA GLY A 368 -0.93 -28.00 -24.57
C GLY A 368 -1.75 -28.98 -23.76
N ASN A 369 -1.26 -30.21 -23.65
CA ASN A 369 -1.81 -31.21 -22.74
C ASN A 369 -0.93 -31.33 -21.50
N PHE A 370 -1.41 -30.87 -20.35
CA PHE A 370 -0.69 -30.92 -19.07
C PHE A 370 -1.20 -32.04 -18.16
N GLY A 371 -2.03 -32.94 -18.68
CA GLY A 371 -2.64 -34.03 -17.94
C GLY A 371 -1.71 -35.24 -17.85
N THR A 372 -2.22 -36.34 -17.30
CA THR A 372 -1.40 -37.56 -17.11
C THR A 372 -1.55 -38.58 -18.24
N VAL A 373 -2.54 -38.39 -19.13
CA VAL A 373 -2.77 -39.24 -20.31
C VAL A 373 -2.79 -38.40 -21.58
N ALA A 374 -2.62 -39.04 -22.74
CA ALA A 374 -2.64 -38.35 -24.01
C ALA A 374 -4.01 -37.75 -24.33
N LEU A 375 -4.02 -36.51 -24.82
CA LEU A 375 -5.20 -35.86 -25.36
C LEU A 375 -5.49 -36.46 -26.76
N PRO A 376 -6.73 -36.88 -27.04
CA PRO A 376 -7.10 -37.37 -28.37
C PRO A 376 -7.07 -36.25 -29.43
N PRO A 377 -6.93 -36.60 -30.73
CA PRO A 377 -7.12 -35.63 -31.80
C PRO A 377 -8.57 -35.12 -31.87
N GLY A 378 -8.77 -33.97 -32.51
CA GLY A 378 -10.08 -33.37 -32.76
C GLY A 378 -10.56 -32.41 -31.68
N ALA A 379 -9.73 -32.09 -30.68
CA ALA A 379 -10.02 -31.07 -29.68
C ALA A 379 -10.28 -29.73 -30.37
N GLN A 380 -11.47 -29.15 -30.14
CA GLN A 380 -11.91 -27.95 -30.86
C GLN A 380 -11.26 -26.70 -30.26
N ILE A 381 -10.86 -25.78 -31.12
CA ILE A 381 -10.26 -24.50 -30.74
C ILE A 381 -11.11 -23.41 -31.37
N ARG A 382 -11.69 -22.53 -30.57
CA ARG A 382 -12.51 -21.42 -31.04
C ARG A 382 -11.92 -20.08 -30.61
N LEU A 383 -11.72 -19.20 -31.58
CA LEU A 383 -11.38 -17.81 -31.33
C LEU A 383 -12.55 -16.93 -31.77
N SER A 384 -13.16 -16.20 -30.83
CA SER A 384 -14.25 -15.28 -31.09
C SER A 384 -13.79 -13.84 -30.88
N LEU A 385 -14.04 -12.97 -31.86
CA LEU A 385 -13.77 -11.54 -31.74
C LEU A 385 -15.03 -10.84 -31.24
N VAL A 386 -15.00 -10.38 -30.00
CA VAL A 386 -16.11 -9.71 -29.32
C VAL A 386 -15.77 -8.22 -29.17
N PRO A 387 -16.39 -7.32 -29.95
CA PRO A 387 -16.09 -5.89 -29.86
C PRO A 387 -16.35 -5.37 -28.45
N GLU A 388 -15.41 -4.60 -27.88
CA GLU A 388 -15.62 -3.91 -26.61
C GLU A 388 -16.52 -2.70 -26.90
N ARG A 389 -17.80 -2.78 -26.50
CA ARG A 389 -18.81 -1.75 -26.82
C ARG A 389 -19.06 -0.79 -25.66
N ASN A 390 -18.78 -1.23 -24.43
CA ASN A 390 -19.19 -0.55 -23.21
C ASN A 390 -18.12 0.39 -22.65
N GLY A 391 -16.91 0.38 -23.21
CA GLY A 391 -15.78 1.20 -22.82
C GLY A 391 -15.19 0.87 -21.45
N ASN A 392 -15.59 -0.25 -20.82
CA ASN A 392 -15.27 -0.58 -19.44
C ASN A 392 -14.15 -1.62 -19.29
N TYR A 393 -13.62 -2.14 -20.40
CA TYR A 393 -12.51 -3.11 -20.42
C TYR A 393 -12.86 -4.37 -19.62
N ARG A 394 -14.13 -4.77 -19.68
CA ARG A 394 -14.67 -6.02 -19.14
C ARG A 394 -15.41 -6.74 -20.25
N LEU A 395 -15.04 -7.99 -20.50
CA LEU A 395 -15.78 -8.84 -21.42
C LEU A 395 -17.20 -9.05 -20.87
N ASP A 396 -18.21 -8.59 -21.59
CA ASP A 396 -19.60 -8.92 -21.29
C ASP A 396 -19.91 -10.32 -21.87
N PRO A 397 -20.25 -11.31 -21.04
CA PRO A 397 -20.57 -12.65 -21.52
C PRO A 397 -21.80 -12.69 -22.45
N ASN A 398 -22.62 -11.64 -22.47
CA ASN A 398 -23.80 -11.53 -23.33
C ASN A 398 -23.51 -10.83 -24.66
N GLU A 399 -22.33 -10.22 -24.83
CA GLU A 399 -21.95 -9.56 -26.07
C GLU A 399 -21.75 -10.61 -27.18
N LYS A 400 -22.40 -10.37 -28.33
CA LYS A 400 -22.27 -11.27 -29.47
C LYS A 400 -20.94 -11.03 -30.20
N PRO A 401 -20.21 -12.10 -30.56
CA PRO A 401 -19.01 -11.96 -31.35
C PRO A 401 -19.33 -11.40 -32.75
N ALA A 402 -18.48 -10.51 -33.23
CA ALA A 402 -18.52 -10.01 -34.60
C ALA A 402 -18.02 -11.05 -35.61
N SER A 403 -17.08 -11.89 -35.18
CA SER A 403 -16.60 -13.02 -35.97
C SER A 403 -16.15 -14.16 -35.07
N THR A 404 -16.10 -15.37 -35.61
CA THR A 404 -15.65 -16.56 -34.90
C THR A 404 -14.89 -17.45 -35.86
N PHE A 405 -13.74 -17.92 -35.40
CA PHE A 405 -12.86 -18.83 -36.11
C PHE A 405 -12.82 -20.16 -35.36
N GLY A 406 -12.64 -21.25 -36.11
CA GLY A 406 -12.54 -22.59 -35.56
C GLY A 406 -11.34 -23.33 -36.13
N SER A 407 -10.68 -24.10 -35.30
CA SER A 407 -9.69 -25.11 -35.67
C SER A 407 -9.89 -26.34 -34.80
N ALA A 408 -9.14 -27.41 -35.07
CA ALA A 408 -9.09 -28.58 -34.19
C ALA A 408 -7.69 -29.19 -34.21
N THR A 409 -7.32 -29.90 -33.14
CA THR A 409 -6.09 -30.69 -33.13
C THR A 409 -6.16 -31.78 -34.21
N ASP A 410 -5.11 -31.89 -35.02
CA ASP A 410 -5.00 -32.87 -36.10
C ASP A 410 -4.41 -34.21 -35.64
N ARG A 411 -3.81 -34.22 -34.45
CA ARG A 411 -3.15 -35.37 -33.83
C ARG A 411 -3.37 -35.41 -32.31
N ALA A 412 -3.06 -36.55 -31.71
CA ALA A 412 -2.99 -36.68 -30.26
C ALA A 412 -1.82 -35.85 -29.69
N LEU A 413 -1.98 -35.35 -28.47
CA LEU A 413 -0.93 -34.65 -27.72
C LEU A 413 -0.53 -35.46 -26.49
N ALA A 414 0.75 -35.82 -26.38
CA ALA A 414 1.28 -36.49 -25.20
C ALA A 414 1.26 -35.56 -23.96
N PRO A 415 1.30 -36.11 -22.73
CA PRO A 415 1.54 -35.31 -21.53
C PRO A 415 2.77 -34.39 -21.67
N GLY A 416 2.59 -33.10 -21.38
CA GLY A 416 3.58 -32.04 -21.52
C GLY A 416 3.77 -31.51 -22.94
N GLU A 417 3.03 -32.03 -23.93
CA GLU A 417 3.18 -31.59 -25.32
C GLU A 417 2.36 -30.33 -25.62
N GLU A 418 3.02 -29.37 -26.28
CA GLU A 418 2.43 -28.10 -26.68
C GLU A 418 2.14 -28.07 -28.19
N ALA A 419 1.10 -27.32 -28.57
CA ALA A 419 0.69 -27.09 -29.95
C ALA A 419 0.24 -25.63 -30.14
N ALA A 420 -0.03 -25.27 -31.40
CA ALA A 420 -0.54 -23.95 -31.73
C ALA A 420 -1.52 -23.98 -32.91
N ALA A 421 -2.45 -23.02 -32.91
CA ALA A 421 -3.33 -22.74 -34.04
C ALA A 421 -3.21 -21.25 -34.42
N GLU A 422 -3.27 -20.96 -35.72
CA GLU A 422 -3.19 -19.59 -36.24
C GLU A 422 -4.51 -19.14 -36.83
N PHE A 423 -4.94 -17.95 -36.45
CA PHE A 423 -6.13 -17.28 -36.98
C PHE A 423 -5.74 -15.93 -37.53
N ARG A 424 -6.22 -15.58 -38.72
CA ARG A 424 -5.88 -14.32 -39.40
C ARG A 424 -7.12 -13.49 -39.67
N TRP A 425 -7.03 -12.19 -39.38
CA TRP A 425 -8.11 -11.24 -39.63
C TRP A 425 -7.56 -9.81 -39.79
N PRO A 426 -8.32 -8.88 -40.39
CA PRO A 426 -7.96 -7.46 -40.40
C PRO A 426 -8.11 -6.86 -38.99
N PHE A 427 -7.09 -6.16 -38.52
CA PHE A 427 -7.08 -5.52 -37.20
C PHE A 427 -8.28 -4.57 -37.05
N PRO A 428 -9.02 -4.64 -35.93
CA PRO A 428 -10.27 -3.91 -35.78
C PRO A 428 -10.04 -2.40 -35.58
N GLU A 429 -11.04 -1.59 -35.94
CA GLU A 429 -11.04 -0.14 -35.66
C GLU A 429 -11.24 0.19 -34.17
N ARG A 430 -11.87 -0.73 -33.42
CA ARG A 430 -12.17 -0.57 -32.00
C ARG A 430 -11.53 -1.70 -31.21
N SER A 431 -11.24 -1.43 -29.94
CA SER A 431 -10.83 -2.45 -28.98
C SER A 431 -11.78 -3.65 -29.04
N THR A 432 -11.21 -4.84 -29.13
CA THR A 432 -11.95 -6.09 -29.37
C THR A 432 -11.34 -7.18 -28.51
N TRP A 433 -12.16 -7.91 -27.79
CA TRP A 433 -11.76 -9.10 -27.05
C TRP A 433 -11.52 -10.25 -28.01
N MET A 434 -10.34 -10.84 -27.92
CA MET A 434 -10.01 -12.16 -28.45
C MET A 434 -10.41 -13.19 -27.39
N LYS A 435 -11.65 -13.66 -27.43
CA LYS A 435 -12.14 -14.72 -26.55
C LYS A 435 -11.72 -16.07 -27.14
N LEU A 436 -10.80 -16.73 -26.46
CA LEU A 436 -10.33 -18.06 -26.81
C LEU A 436 -11.03 -19.11 -25.94
N GLU A 437 -11.54 -20.15 -26.58
CA GLU A 437 -12.15 -21.32 -25.93
C GLU A 437 -11.54 -22.59 -26.54
N LEU A 438 -10.93 -23.42 -25.71
CA LEU A 438 -10.56 -24.80 -26.01
C LEU A 438 -11.71 -25.70 -25.58
N ASP A 439 -11.98 -26.73 -26.39
CA ASP A 439 -13.11 -27.63 -26.26
C ASP A 439 -14.42 -26.94 -25.80
N PRO A 440 -14.93 -25.93 -26.53
CA PRO A 440 -16.12 -25.17 -26.12
C PRO A 440 -17.41 -26.01 -26.01
N GLY A 441 -17.38 -27.27 -26.44
CA GLY A 441 -18.48 -28.22 -26.26
C GLY A 441 -18.36 -29.08 -25.01
N ASN A 442 -17.27 -28.94 -24.24
CA ASN A 442 -16.93 -29.74 -23.06
C ASN A 442 -17.09 -31.24 -23.33
N ARG A 443 -16.55 -31.69 -24.48
CA ARG A 443 -16.65 -33.06 -24.99
C ARG A 443 -15.51 -33.95 -24.49
N ILE A 444 -14.40 -33.35 -24.11
CA ILE A 444 -13.24 -34.01 -23.52
C ILE A 444 -13.41 -33.93 -22.01
N GLU A 445 -13.21 -35.06 -21.32
CA GLU A 445 -13.22 -35.06 -19.87
C GLU A 445 -11.80 -34.81 -19.35
N GLU A 446 -11.59 -33.65 -18.73
CA GLU A 446 -10.25 -33.16 -18.41
C GLU A 446 -10.00 -33.11 -16.91
N ILE A 447 -8.74 -32.87 -16.52
CA ILE A 447 -8.36 -32.57 -15.14
C ILE A 447 -8.88 -31.19 -14.72
N CYS A 448 -8.76 -30.19 -15.60
CA CYS A 448 -9.14 -28.80 -15.35
C CYS A 448 -9.98 -28.26 -16.51
N GLU A 449 -11.16 -27.71 -16.24
CA GLU A 449 -11.94 -26.94 -17.23
C GLU A 449 -11.69 -25.43 -17.10
N ALA A 450 -11.14 -24.97 -15.96
CA ALA A 450 -10.99 -23.53 -15.69
C ALA A 450 -9.90 -22.87 -16.53
N ASN A 451 -9.02 -23.66 -17.16
CA ASN A 451 -7.93 -23.21 -18.03
C ASN A 451 -8.26 -23.29 -19.54
N ASN A 452 -9.47 -23.74 -19.89
CA ASN A 452 -9.95 -23.88 -21.27
C ASN A 452 -10.30 -22.56 -21.95
N ALA A 453 -10.47 -21.47 -21.18
CA ALA A 453 -10.85 -20.18 -21.75
C ALA A 453 -10.03 -19.01 -21.22
N ILE A 454 -9.65 -18.09 -22.12
CA ILE A 454 -9.12 -16.77 -21.78
C ILE A 454 -9.72 -15.71 -22.69
N ALA A 455 -9.65 -14.45 -22.27
CA ALA A 455 -10.01 -13.32 -23.11
C ALA A 455 -8.96 -12.21 -22.96
N GLU A 456 -8.45 -11.74 -24.09
CA GLU A 456 -7.42 -10.70 -24.13
C GLU A 456 -7.80 -9.64 -25.16
N LEU A 457 -7.56 -8.36 -24.87
CA LEU A 457 -7.87 -7.28 -25.83
C LEU A 457 -6.84 -7.26 -26.98
N THR A 458 -7.30 -6.92 -28.18
CA THR A 458 -6.44 -6.72 -29.36
C THR A 458 -5.42 -5.59 -29.15
N ASP A 459 -5.82 -4.55 -28.43
CA ASP A 459 -5.02 -3.36 -28.12
C ASP A 459 -4.46 -3.35 -26.69
N ALA A 460 -4.58 -4.45 -25.94
CA ALA A 460 -3.84 -4.65 -24.69
C ALA A 460 -2.33 -4.54 -24.92
N ARG A 461 -1.63 -4.05 -23.90
CA ARG A 461 -0.17 -3.96 -23.88
C ARG A 461 0.44 -5.36 -23.95
N PRO A 462 1.27 -5.65 -24.96
CA PRO A 462 1.88 -6.96 -25.09
C PRO A 462 2.99 -7.12 -24.06
N VAL A 463 2.89 -8.12 -23.18
CA VAL A 463 3.93 -8.44 -22.19
C VAL A 463 4.52 -9.83 -22.44
N GLN A 464 5.72 -10.07 -21.92
CA GLN A 464 6.32 -11.40 -21.89
C GLN A 464 6.46 -11.93 -20.46
N MET A 465 6.27 -13.23 -20.27
CA MET A 465 6.52 -13.89 -18.99
C MET A 465 7.70 -14.84 -19.12
N GLY A 466 8.72 -14.64 -18.30
CA GLY A 466 9.82 -15.59 -18.19
C GLY A 466 9.43 -16.73 -17.26
N TYR A 467 9.80 -17.96 -17.59
CA TYR A 467 9.55 -19.12 -16.72
C TYR A 467 10.79 -19.99 -16.56
N ALA A 468 10.94 -20.60 -15.37
CA ALA A 468 11.98 -21.57 -15.08
C ALA A 468 11.60 -22.97 -15.63
N PRO A 469 12.35 -23.55 -16.61
CA PRO A 469 12.03 -24.85 -17.20
C PRO A 469 12.09 -26.01 -16.21
N LYS A 470 12.89 -25.87 -15.16
CA LYS A 470 12.95 -26.87 -14.08
C LYS A 470 11.59 -26.97 -13.37
N VAL A 471 10.98 -25.83 -13.03
CA VAL A 471 9.69 -25.78 -12.34
C VAL A 471 8.59 -26.35 -13.23
N LEU A 472 8.53 -25.94 -14.50
CA LEU A 472 7.58 -26.52 -15.46
C LEU A 472 7.70 -28.04 -15.54
N ARG A 473 8.94 -28.56 -15.66
CA ARG A 473 9.18 -30.02 -15.68
C ARG A 473 8.72 -30.69 -14.40
N GLU A 474 9.06 -30.14 -13.24
CA GLU A 474 8.65 -30.70 -11.95
C GLU A 474 7.13 -30.73 -11.79
N CYS A 475 6.41 -29.68 -12.19
CA CYS A 475 4.94 -29.66 -12.15
C CYS A 475 4.35 -30.83 -12.94
N LEU A 476 4.91 -31.13 -14.10
CA LEU A 476 4.43 -32.21 -14.96
C LEU A 476 4.88 -33.60 -14.47
N THR A 477 6.14 -33.76 -14.07
CA THR A 477 6.69 -35.07 -13.66
C THR A 477 6.22 -35.49 -12.28
N GLU A 478 6.12 -34.55 -11.34
CA GLU A 478 5.68 -34.81 -9.96
C GLU A 478 4.18 -34.56 -9.76
N ARG A 479 3.48 -34.09 -10.81
CA ARG A 479 2.03 -33.81 -10.79
C ARG A 479 1.68 -32.79 -9.70
N LYS A 480 2.43 -31.68 -9.64
CA LYS A 480 2.18 -30.60 -8.69
C LYS A 480 1.00 -29.77 -9.19
N ILE A 481 -0.16 -29.93 -8.55
CA ILE A 481 -1.35 -29.15 -8.88
C ILE A 481 -1.19 -27.71 -8.37
N ASN A 482 -1.75 -26.77 -9.10
CA ASN A 482 -1.88 -25.38 -8.68
C ASN A 482 -3.31 -25.04 -8.23
N HIS A 483 -3.52 -23.83 -7.71
CA HIS A 483 -4.84 -23.39 -7.23
C HIS A 483 -5.92 -23.32 -8.32
N VAL A 484 -5.54 -23.22 -9.61
CA VAL A 484 -6.48 -23.31 -10.74
C VAL A 484 -7.06 -24.72 -10.86
N GLY A 485 -6.32 -25.74 -10.39
CA GLY A 485 -6.69 -27.15 -10.51
C GLY A 485 -5.95 -27.86 -11.65
N SER A 486 -4.85 -27.29 -12.17
CA SER A 486 -4.06 -27.81 -13.27
C SER A 486 -2.62 -28.15 -12.84
N PHE A 487 -1.95 -29.01 -13.61
CA PHE A 487 -0.49 -29.25 -13.51
C PHE A 487 0.35 -28.31 -14.38
N SER A 488 -0.29 -27.38 -15.11
CA SER A 488 0.35 -26.39 -15.96
C SER A 488 1.00 -25.28 -15.13
N TYR A 489 2.32 -25.12 -15.23
CA TYR A 489 3.01 -23.97 -14.63
C TYR A 489 2.58 -22.64 -15.29
N TYR A 490 2.18 -22.67 -16.57
CA TYR A 490 1.66 -21.51 -17.27
C TYR A 490 0.34 -21.02 -16.65
N ASP A 491 -0.52 -21.93 -16.18
CA ASP A 491 -1.80 -21.58 -15.56
C ASP A 491 -1.59 -20.83 -14.26
N TRP A 492 -0.59 -21.25 -13.47
CA TRP A 492 -0.21 -20.55 -12.26
C TRP A 492 0.33 -19.14 -12.56
N ILE A 493 1.29 -19.00 -13.49
CA ILE A 493 1.82 -17.66 -13.87
C ILE A 493 0.71 -16.76 -14.42
N ARG A 494 -0.22 -17.31 -15.20
CA ARG A 494 -1.37 -16.54 -15.71
C ARG A 494 -2.30 -16.09 -14.60
N ALA A 495 -2.52 -16.91 -13.57
CA ALA A 495 -3.33 -16.52 -12.44
C ALA A 495 -2.75 -15.32 -11.68
N GLU A 496 -1.41 -15.22 -11.55
CA GLU A 496 -0.74 -14.02 -11.03
C GLU A 496 -1.12 -12.78 -11.86
N LYS A 497 -0.98 -12.86 -13.19
CA LYS A 497 -1.37 -11.75 -14.08
C LYS A 497 -2.87 -11.42 -13.98
N LEU A 498 -3.73 -12.42 -13.92
CA LEU A 498 -5.18 -12.22 -13.80
C LEU A 498 -5.55 -11.54 -12.49
N ARG A 499 -4.83 -11.83 -11.40
CA ARG A 499 -5.01 -11.11 -10.15
C ARG A 499 -4.71 -9.62 -10.34
N MET A 500 -3.63 -9.27 -11.05
CA MET A 500 -3.34 -7.87 -11.38
C MET A 500 -4.49 -7.21 -12.17
N ASP A 501 -5.03 -7.87 -13.21
CA ASP A 501 -6.16 -7.34 -13.99
C ASP A 501 -7.40 -7.07 -13.14
N VAL A 502 -7.69 -7.97 -12.19
CA VAL A 502 -8.78 -7.78 -11.23
C VAL A 502 -8.53 -6.55 -10.38
N MET A 503 -7.32 -6.39 -9.86
CA MET A 503 -7.01 -5.29 -8.94
C MET A 503 -7.00 -3.92 -9.64
N LEU A 504 -6.59 -3.86 -10.92
CA LEU A 504 -6.73 -2.67 -11.75
C LEU A 504 -8.19 -2.20 -11.83
N ARG A 505 -9.13 -3.13 -11.98
CA ARG A 505 -10.58 -2.84 -12.04
C ARG A 505 -11.18 -2.48 -10.69
N GLU A 506 -10.55 -2.88 -9.59
CA GLU A 506 -10.96 -2.54 -8.23
C GLU A 506 -10.45 -1.17 -7.78
N ALA A 507 -9.44 -0.60 -8.46
CA ALA A 507 -8.88 0.72 -8.21
C ALA A 507 -9.82 1.84 -8.70
N VAL A 508 -11.01 1.92 -8.09
CA VAL A 508 -12.06 2.91 -8.36
C VAL A 508 -11.79 4.15 -7.54
N TRP A 509 -11.30 5.18 -8.21
CA TRP A 509 -10.89 6.45 -7.62
C TRP A 509 -11.46 7.61 -8.42
N PRO A 510 -11.48 8.85 -7.87
CA PRO A 510 -11.79 10.04 -8.66
C PRO A 510 -10.88 10.23 -9.88
N THR A 511 -9.67 9.69 -9.85
CA THR A 511 -8.67 9.74 -10.94
C THR A 511 -8.86 8.68 -12.03
N THR A 512 -9.69 7.65 -11.81
CA THR A 512 -9.92 6.56 -12.76
C THR A 512 -11.36 6.46 -13.24
N GLY A 513 -12.32 6.83 -12.39
CA GLY A 513 -13.76 6.73 -12.67
C GLY A 513 -14.37 5.41 -12.19
N PRO A 514 -15.65 5.15 -12.53
CA PRO A 514 -16.45 4.06 -11.93
C PRO A 514 -16.01 2.64 -12.36
N ASN A 515 -15.25 2.51 -13.44
CA ASN A 515 -14.80 1.22 -13.96
C ASN A 515 -13.45 0.76 -13.38
N GLY A 516 -12.77 1.62 -12.62
CA GLY A 516 -11.39 1.44 -12.22
C GLY A 516 -10.42 1.81 -13.35
N VAL A 517 -9.26 1.18 -13.38
CA VAL A 517 -8.28 1.37 -14.46
C VAL A 517 -8.72 0.61 -15.71
N GLU A 518 -8.97 1.34 -16.79
CA GLU A 518 -9.32 0.84 -18.12
C GLU A 518 -8.05 0.64 -18.99
N GLU A 519 -7.16 -0.22 -18.52
CA GLU A 519 -5.96 -0.66 -19.24
C GLU A 519 -5.88 -2.19 -19.14
N ALA A 520 -5.29 -2.84 -20.14
CA ALA A 520 -5.16 -4.28 -20.17
C ALA A 520 -3.77 -4.72 -20.64
N TYR A 521 -3.32 -5.83 -20.11
CA TYR A 521 -2.06 -6.47 -20.49
C TYR A 521 -2.38 -7.82 -21.11
N ARG A 522 -1.65 -8.20 -22.16
CA ARG A 522 -1.81 -9.51 -22.81
C ARG A 522 -0.48 -10.23 -22.79
N ILE A 523 -0.46 -11.46 -22.28
CA ILE A 523 0.73 -12.30 -22.34
C ILE A 523 0.94 -12.76 -23.79
N ASP A 524 1.84 -12.07 -24.49
CA ASP A 524 2.17 -12.30 -25.89
C ASP A 524 3.33 -13.29 -26.08
N ALA A 525 4.04 -13.63 -25.01
CA ALA A 525 5.11 -14.63 -25.03
C ALA A 525 5.34 -15.26 -23.66
N PHE A 526 5.56 -16.58 -23.65
CA PHE A 526 6.22 -17.29 -22.55
C PHE A 526 7.63 -17.67 -22.97
N THR A 527 8.61 -17.16 -22.24
CA THR A 527 10.03 -17.26 -22.58
C THR A 527 10.76 -18.11 -21.56
N GLU A 528 11.41 -19.16 -22.04
CA GLU A 528 12.26 -19.99 -21.19
C GLU A 528 13.48 -19.21 -20.70
N LEU A 529 13.68 -19.20 -19.38
CA LEU A 529 14.88 -18.66 -18.72
C LEU A 529 16.00 -19.71 -18.74
N LYS A 530 17.18 -19.34 -19.26
CA LYS A 530 18.32 -20.26 -19.41
C LYS A 530 19.23 -20.32 -18.19
N GLY A 531 19.18 -19.31 -17.31
CA GLY A 531 19.99 -19.24 -16.08
C GLY A 531 21.45 -18.86 -16.34
N GLY A 532 21.74 -18.16 -17.44
CA GLY A 532 23.06 -17.69 -17.82
C GLY A 532 23.29 -16.21 -17.48
N GLU A 533 24.23 -15.56 -18.18
CA GLU A 533 24.40 -14.11 -18.08
C GLU A 533 23.13 -13.37 -18.51
N TRP A 534 22.70 -12.39 -17.70
CA TRP A 534 21.42 -11.70 -17.89
C TRP A 534 21.26 -11.04 -19.26
N ASP A 535 22.28 -10.35 -19.75
CA ASP A 535 22.25 -9.70 -21.08
C ASP A 535 22.15 -10.71 -22.24
N ASN A 536 22.49 -11.97 -21.97
CA ASN A 536 22.42 -13.05 -22.94
C ASN A 536 21.11 -13.83 -22.92
N GLU A 537 20.27 -13.64 -21.90
CA GLU A 537 18.97 -14.30 -21.77
C GLU A 537 18.07 -13.97 -22.97
N PRO A 538 17.38 -14.99 -23.55
CA PRO A 538 16.40 -14.75 -24.61
C PRO A 538 15.34 -13.73 -24.19
N TYR A 539 14.92 -13.78 -22.92
CA TYR A 539 13.98 -12.84 -22.31
C TYR A 539 14.45 -11.38 -22.45
N ARG A 540 15.71 -11.12 -22.11
CA ARG A 540 16.31 -9.78 -22.18
C ARG A 540 16.47 -9.30 -23.62
N LYS A 541 16.92 -10.17 -24.53
CA LYS A 541 17.17 -9.83 -25.95
C LYS A 541 15.92 -9.37 -26.72
N GLN A 542 14.74 -9.83 -26.32
CA GLN A 542 13.50 -9.52 -27.02
C GLN A 542 12.61 -8.50 -26.31
N GLU A 543 13.03 -7.97 -25.16
CA GLU A 543 12.21 -7.06 -24.33
C GLU A 543 11.68 -5.84 -25.07
N ILE A 544 12.44 -5.36 -26.05
CA ILE A 544 12.07 -4.22 -26.90
C ILE A 544 10.77 -4.45 -27.68
N LEU A 545 10.32 -5.69 -27.83
CA LEU A 545 9.06 -6.04 -28.51
C LEU A 545 7.84 -5.98 -27.58
N PHE A 546 8.05 -5.80 -26.27
CA PHE A 546 7.03 -5.89 -25.24
C PHE A 546 6.96 -4.58 -24.42
N ASP A 547 5.83 -4.39 -23.77
CA ASP A 547 5.51 -3.30 -22.85
C ASP A 547 5.56 -3.78 -21.41
N GLY A 548 6.61 -4.57 -21.12
CA GLY A 548 6.84 -5.12 -19.79
C GLY A 548 6.84 -6.64 -19.74
N GLY A 549 6.75 -7.14 -18.51
CA GLY A 549 6.84 -8.55 -18.20
C GLY A 549 7.68 -8.83 -16.96
N PHE A 550 7.66 -10.09 -16.50
CA PHE A 550 8.52 -10.48 -15.39
C PHE A 550 9.19 -11.85 -15.61
N PRO A 551 10.50 -11.99 -15.32
CA PRO A 551 11.19 -13.27 -15.32
C PRO A 551 10.88 -14.06 -14.02
N VAL A 552 9.79 -14.83 -14.01
CA VAL A 552 9.37 -15.57 -12.81
C VAL A 552 10.35 -16.69 -12.47
N ASN A 553 11.16 -16.47 -11.41
CA ASN A 553 12.20 -17.39 -10.94
C ASN A 553 12.30 -17.43 -9.40
N GLU A 554 11.16 -17.55 -8.73
CA GLU A 554 11.00 -17.33 -7.29
C GLU A 554 10.22 -18.47 -6.62
N PRO A 555 10.17 -18.59 -5.26
CA PRO A 555 9.56 -19.75 -4.63
C PRO A 555 8.05 -19.84 -4.93
N VAL A 556 7.58 -21.05 -5.23
CA VAL A 556 6.26 -21.28 -5.84
C VAL A 556 5.37 -22.09 -4.90
N ASP A 557 4.65 -21.44 -3.97
CA ASP A 557 3.45 -22.08 -3.41
C ASP A 557 2.37 -22.05 -4.49
N LEU A 558 2.29 -23.12 -5.28
CA LEU A 558 1.37 -23.25 -6.40
C LEU A 558 -0.12 -23.14 -5.99
N MET A 559 -0.42 -23.26 -4.68
CA MET A 559 -1.77 -23.18 -4.14
C MET A 559 -2.20 -21.75 -3.73
N ALA A 560 -1.38 -20.74 -3.99
CA ALA A 560 -1.68 -19.35 -3.67
C ALA A 560 -1.28 -18.40 -4.82
N ILE A 561 -1.79 -17.16 -4.72
CA ILE A 561 -1.29 -16.01 -5.46
C ILE A 561 -0.06 -15.46 -4.74
N ASP A 562 0.97 -15.14 -5.50
CA ASP A 562 2.23 -14.64 -4.99
C ASP A 562 2.40 -13.15 -5.20
N CYS A 563 2.28 -12.41 -4.11
CA CYS A 563 2.30 -10.97 -4.21
C CYS A 563 3.68 -10.34 -4.36
N ALA A 564 4.78 -11.10 -4.24
CA ALA A 564 6.04 -10.56 -4.71
C ALA A 564 6.07 -10.47 -6.24
N ILE A 565 5.41 -11.38 -6.93
CA ILE A 565 5.28 -11.31 -8.39
C ILE A 565 4.35 -10.16 -8.78
N ILE A 566 3.19 -10.04 -8.11
CA ILE A 566 2.28 -8.93 -8.42
C ILE A 566 2.96 -7.58 -8.10
N HIS A 567 3.80 -7.52 -7.05
CA HIS A 567 4.61 -6.35 -6.76
C HIS A 567 5.46 -5.95 -7.98
N GLU A 568 6.22 -6.90 -8.50
CA GLU A 568 7.09 -6.66 -9.64
C GLU A 568 6.31 -6.27 -10.90
N PHE A 569 5.09 -6.80 -11.09
CA PHE A 569 4.20 -6.34 -12.16
C PHE A 569 3.84 -4.85 -12.05
N GLY A 570 3.75 -4.29 -10.84
CA GLY A 570 3.59 -2.84 -10.65
C GLY A 570 4.71 -2.05 -11.33
N HIS A 571 5.96 -2.47 -11.14
CA HIS A 571 7.10 -1.84 -11.80
C HIS A 571 7.16 -2.16 -13.29
N THR A 572 7.18 -3.45 -13.61
CA THR A 572 7.56 -3.91 -14.94
C THR A 572 6.43 -3.86 -15.94
N MET A 573 5.16 -3.76 -15.53
CA MET A 573 4.01 -3.64 -16.45
C MET A 573 3.32 -2.28 -16.33
N LEU A 574 3.18 -1.74 -15.11
CA LEU A 574 2.45 -0.48 -14.89
C LEU A 574 3.35 0.77 -14.90
N SER A 575 4.68 0.62 -14.96
CA SER A 575 5.63 1.73 -14.85
C SER A 575 5.54 2.51 -13.54
N GLN A 576 5.29 1.82 -12.43
CA GLN A 576 5.12 2.46 -11.14
C GLN A 576 6.45 2.65 -10.42
N PRO A 577 6.68 3.82 -9.78
CA PRO A 577 7.76 3.96 -8.84
C PRO A 577 7.42 3.21 -7.55
N ASP A 578 8.48 2.88 -6.83
CA ASP A 578 8.42 2.25 -5.53
C ASP A 578 7.99 3.28 -4.47
N LEU A 579 6.70 3.32 -4.17
CA LEU A 579 6.13 4.17 -3.13
C LEU A 579 6.19 3.43 -1.80
N TYR A 580 7.40 3.18 -1.29
CA TYR A 580 7.51 2.84 0.13
C TYR A 580 6.99 4.05 0.90
N GLY A 581 6.27 3.81 2.00
CA GLY A 581 6.02 4.85 2.99
C GLY A 581 7.34 5.23 3.64
N TYR A 582 8.17 5.96 2.90
CA TYR A 582 9.51 6.31 3.30
C TYR A 582 9.41 7.27 4.48
N PRO A 583 9.79 6.81 5.69
CA PRO A 583 9.85 7.72 6.80
C PRO A 583 10.99 8.70 6.57
N VAL A 584 10.75 9.97 6.86
CA VAL A 584 11.83 10.94 6.97
C VAL A 584 12.59 10.61 8.26
N SER A 585 13.91 10.52 8.19
CA SER A 585 14.74 10.45 9.40
C SER A 585 14.72 11.81 10.12
N ALA A 586 14.71 11.83 11.46
CA ALA A 586 14.81 13.07 12.22
C ALA A 586 16.13 13.78 11.95
N SER A 587 17.21 13.03 11.68
CA SER A 587 18.48 13.58 11.20
C SER A 587 18.40 14.30 9.85
N ASN A 588 17.35 14.04 9.05
CA ASN A 588 17.09 14.70 7.78
C ASN A 588 16.33 16.02 7.92
N VAL A 589 15.91 16.42 9.12
CA VAL A 589 15.22 17.70 9.33
C VAL A 589 16.13 18.64 10.11
N LEU A 590 16.73 19.62 9.42
CA LEU A 590 17.69 20.56 10.01
C LEU A 590 17.01 21.77 10.66
N ILE A 591 15.69 21.82 10.64
CA ILE A 591 14.90 22.91 11.21
C ILE A 591 15.14 22.99 12.72
N THR A 592 15.36 24.20 13.23
CA THR A 592 15.55 24.45 14.66
C THR A 592 14.55 25.46 15.20
N ASP A 593 14.32 25.43 16.50
CA ASP A 593 13.56 26.46 17.21
C ASP A 593 14.31 27.80 17.25
N ALA A 594 13.75 28.77 17.98
CA ALA A 594 14.33 30.10 18.16
C ALA A 594 15.66 30.11 18.95
N ASP A 595 15.93 29.06 19.74
CA ASP A 595 17.17 28.91 20.51
C ASP A 595 18.26 28.17 19.73
N GLY A 596 17.98 27.74 18.49
CA GLY A 596 18.92 26.96 17.69
C GLY A 596 18.85 25.45 17.93
N LYS A 597 17.85 24.93 18.67
CA LYS A 597 17.73 23.49 18.97
C LYS A 597 16.89 22.76 17.93
N PRO A 598 17.26 21.54 17.51
CA PRO A 598 16.50 20.79 16.52
C PRO A 598 15.03 20.58 16.93
N ILE A 599 14.09 20.80 16.00
CA ILE A 599 12.67 20.52 16.26
C ILE A 599 12.33 19.03 16.12
N ALA A 600 13.10 18.30 15.31
CA ALA A 600 12.84 16.90 15.05
C ALA A 600 13.15 16.07 16.31
N GLY A 601 12.20 15.22 16.72
CA GLY A 601 12.25 14.50 17.99
C GLY A 601 11.67 15.25 19.20
N THR A 602 11.22 16.50 19.02
CA THR A 602 10.44 17.25 20.02
C THR A 602 8.95 16.85 19.97
N PRO A 603 8.10 17.26 20.93
CA PRO A 603 6.65 17.04 20.83
C PRO A 603 5.98 17.66 19.60
N GLU A 604 6.55 18.70 18.98
CA GLU A 604 5.99 19.36 17.79
C GLU A 604 6.23 18.55 16.50
N LEU A 605 7.37 17.86 16.42
CA LEU A 605 7.73 16.94 15.34
C LEU A 605 8.36 15.67 15.92
N PRO A 606 7.57 14.82 16.59
CA PRO A 606 8.07 13.68 17.34
C PRO A 606 8.51 12.53 16.44
N ILE A 607 9.48 11.76 16.92
CA ILE A 607 9.80 10.45 16.36
C ILE A 607 8.61 9.52 16.64
N VAL A 608 8.03 8.93 15.60
CA VAL A 608 6.85 8.06 15.68
C VAL A 608 7.21 6.58 15.78
N ARG A 609 8.41 6.18 15.35
CA ARG A 609 8.90 4.80 15.43
C ARG A 609 10.40 4.74 15.70
N GLY A 610 10.82 3.79 16.54
CA GLY A 610 12.25 3.58 16.82
C GLY A 610 12.93 4.82 17.40
N ASN A 611 14.13 5.13 16.89
CA ASN A 611 14.97 6.20 17.43
C ASN A 611 14.97 7.48 16.59
N ASP A 612 14.48 7.42 15.36
CA ASP A 612 14.78 8.45 14.36
C ASP A 612 13.71 8.59 13.28
N THR A 613 12.74 7.69 13.18
CA THR A 613 11.68 7.76 12.17
C THR A 613 10.66 8.85 12.52
N LEU A 614 10.56 9.89 11.68
CA LEU A 614 9.50 10.89 11.69
C LEU A 614 8.23 10.38 10.99
N PRO A 615 7.10 11.10 11.16
CA PRO A 615 5.89 10.92 10.37
C PRO A 615 6.14 10.63 8.89
N ALA A 616 5.40 9.66 8.35
CA ALA A 616 5.51 9.29 6.94
C ALA A 616 4.72 10.24 6.03
N SER A 617 5.05 10.16 4.74
CA SER A 617 4.34 10.81 3.65
C SER A 617 2.84 10.42 3.60
N PRO A 618 1.92 11.39 3.49
CA PRO A 618 0.47 11.17 3.46
C PRO A 618 -0.06 10.31 2.29
N GLY A 619 0.66 10.26 1.17
CA GLY A 619 0.27 9.57 -0.07
C GLY A 619 0.26 8.05 0.02
N VAL A 620 0.74 7.47 1.12
CA VAL A 620 0.64 6.03 1.41
C VAL A 620 0.22 5.76 2.86
N ASN A 621 0.55 6.63 3.81
CA ASN A 621 0.14 6.48 5.21
C ASN A 621 -0.56 7.73 5.72
N VAL A 622 -1.30 7.67 6.84
CA VAL A 622 -1.62 8.91 7.58
C VAL A 622 -0.43 9.31 8.45
N ALA A 623 -0.36 10.60 8.82
CA ALA A 623 0.86 11.23 9.35
C ALA A 623 1.47 10.49 10.56
N CYS A 624 0.67 9.90 11.45
CA CYS A 624 1.15 9.13 12.60
C CYS A 624 1.73 7.73 12.29
N TYR A 625 2.08 7.45 11.03
CA TYR A 625 2.64 6.16 10.57
C TYR A 625 1.63 5.00 10.68
N VAL A 626 0.37 5.32 10.45
CA VAL A 626 -0.77 4.41 10.49
C VAL A 626 -1.36 4.42 9.09
N GLY A 627 -1.41 3.30 8.37
CA GLY A 627 -1.86 3.37 6.98
C GLY A 627 -1.37 2.19 6.14
N TYR A 628 -1.14 2.43 4.85
CA TYR A 628 -1.00 1.37 3.87
C TYR A 628 0.26 1.53 3.03
N PRO A 629 1.23 0.60 3.11
CA PRO A 629 2.25 0.57 2.09
C PRO A 629 1.60 0.12 0.77
N SER A 630 1.64 0.95 -0.27
CA SER A 630 1.33 0.46 -1.62
C SER A 630 2.35 -0.62 -1.99
N LEU A 631 1.85 -1.71 -2.57
CA LEU A 631 2.58 -2.82 -3.21
C LEU A 631 3.75 -3.52 -2.49
N MET A 632 4.19 -3.18 -1.26
CA MET A 632 5.49 -3.67 -0.79
C MET A 632 5.62 -4.36 0.57
N ASP A 633 4.89 -3.96 1.62
CA ASP A 633 5.03 -4.64 2.93
C ASP A 633 3.68 -4.86 3.62
N GLY A 634 2.62 -4.85 2.81
CA GLY A 634 1.25 -4.93 3.26
C GLY A 634 0.32 -4.43 2.18
N CYS A 635 0.07 -5.24 1.17
CA CYS A 635 -0.74 -4.90 0.00
C CYS A 635 -2.24 -4.76 0.34
N GLN A 636 -2.58 -4.04 1.41
CA GLN A 636 -3.96 -3.93 1.87
C GLN A 636 -4.76 -2.85 1.13
N LEU A 637 -4.07 -1.86 0.58
CA LEU A 637 -4.49 -1.05 -0.56
C LEU A 637 -3.55 -1.37 -1.71
N TRP A 638 -4.10 -1.98 -2.76
CA TRP A 638 -3.28 -2.44 -3.88
C TRP A 638 -2.69 -1.29 -4.70
N LEU A 639 -3.50 -0.26 -5.00
CA LEU A 639 -3.10 0.79 -5.93
C LEU A 639 -3.58 2.16 -5.47
N HIS A 640 -2.65 3.06 -5.17
CA HIS A 640 -2.94 4.45 -4.77
C HIS A 640 -3.65 5.21 -5.91
N SER A 641 -4.51 6.18 -5.58
CA SER A 641 -5.30 6.93 -6.56
C SER A 641 -4.44 7.63 -7.61
N SER A 642 -3.29 8.18 -7.21
CA SER A 642 -2.40 8.89 -8.13
C SER A 642 -1.75 7.94 -9.13
N GLN A 643 -1.34 6.75 -8.68
CA GLN A 643 -0.77 5.71 -9.54
C GLN A 643 -1.82 5.13 -10.49
N ALA A 644 -3.04 4.90 -10.01
CA ALA A 644 -4.15 4.44 -10.84
C ALA A 644 -4.50 5.47 -11.92
N GLY A 645 -4.57 6.75 -11.53
CA GLY A 645 -4.79 7.86 -12.45
C GLY A 645 -3.66 8.02 -13.47
N HIS A 646 -2.41 7.79 -13.07
CA HIS A 646 -1.25 7.88 -13.96
C HIS A 646 -1.35 6.87 -15.10
N ILE A 647 -1.73 5.63 -14.81
CA ILE A 647 -1.98 4.61 -15.84
C ILE A 647 -3.08 5.08 -16.80
N MET A 648 -4.19 5.60 -16.26
CA MET A 648 -5.32 6.10 -17.05
C MET A 648 -4.94 7.29 -17.94
N HIS A 649 -4.11 8.20 -17.43
CA HIS A 649 -3.63 9.36 -18.19
C HIS A 649 -2.80 8.96 -19.41
N TYR A 650 -2.04 7.86 -19.29
CA TYR A 650 -1.23 7.29 -20.37
C TYR A 650 -1.90 6.09 -21.05
N LYS A 651 -3.22 5.92 -20.91
CA LYS A 651 -3.99 4.90 -21.62
C LYS A 651 -3.71 4.97 -23.13
N GLY A 652 -3.31 3.85 -23.71
CA GLY A 652 -2.97 3.75 -25.13
C GLY A 652 -1.53 4.17 -25.51
N TYR A 653 -0.69 4.57 -24.54
CA TYR A 653 0.76 4.73 -24.73
C TYR A 653 1.52 3.44 -24.38
N ARG A 654 2.71 3.26 -24.98
CA ARG A 654 3.63 2.18 -24.63
C ARG A 654 4.46 2.56 -23.40
N GLN A 655 4.84 1.56 -22.61
CA GLN A 655 5.30 1.69 -21.22
C GLN A 655 6.53 2.60 -21.03
N ASP A 656 7.51 2.49 -21.92
CA ASP A 656 8.80 3.18 -21.91
C ASP A 656 8.70 4.71 -22.04
N ARG A 657 7.55 5.20 -22.51
CA ARG A 657 7.36 6.62 -22.84
C ARG A 657 6.92 7.50 -21.68
N PHE A 658 6.56 6.93 -20.53
CA PHE A 658 5.98 7.69 -19.42
C PHE A 658 6.53 7.35 -18.03
N TRP A 659 7.59 6.54 -17.96
CA TRP A 659 8.35 6.38 -16.72
C TRP A 659 8.97 7.74 -16.31
N GLY A 660 8.82 8.14 -15.05
CA GLY A 660 9.36 9.41 -14.52
C GLY A 660 8.54 10.67 -14.80
N THR A 661 7.38 10.59 -15.46
CA THR A 661 6.59 11.79 -15.80
C THR A 661 5.76 12.34 -14.65
N GLN A 662 5.66 11.62 -13.53
CA GLN A 662 4.81 11.97 -12.38
C GLN A 662 5.13 13.37 -11.83
N GLY A 663 6.40 13.78 -11.84
CA GLY A 663 6.82 15.12 -11.43
C GLY A 663 6.27 16.28 -12.26
N ARG A 664 5.65 16.00 -13.42
CA ARG A 664 5.04 17.00 -14.30
C ARG A 664 3.51 17.01 -14.25
N LEU A 665 2.90 16.02 -13.59
CA LEU A 665 1.44 15.87 -13.51
C LEU A 665 0.91 16.68 -12.31
N ILE A 666 1.13 17.99 -12.34
CA ILE A 666 0.80 18.93 -11.27
C ILE A 666 -0.06 20.06 -11.85
N PRO A 667 -1.04 20.61 -11.12
CA PRO A 667 -1.81 21.76 -11.59
C PRO A 667 -0.90 22.96 -11.93
N THR A 668 -1.07 23.51 -13.12
CA THR A 668 -0.06 24.33 -13.79
C THR A 668 -0.11 25.84 -13.49
N ARG A 669 -1.24 26.36 -13.01
CA ARG A 669 -1.44 27.81 -12.85
C ARG A 669 -1.42 28.26 -11.41
N ALA A 670 -2.06 27.51 -10.52
CA ALA A 670 -2.18 27.86 -9.11
C ALA A 670 -2.38 26.61 -8.27
N ASN A 671 -1.86 26.65 -7.04
CA ASN A 671 -1.96 25.58 -6.07
C ASN A 671 -2.27 26.22 -4.71
N TRP A 672 -3.34 25.75 -4.06
CA TRP A 672 -3.88 26.36 -2.84
C TRP A 672 -4.00 25.33 -1.72
N LEU A 673 -3.38 25.60 -0.58
CA LEU A 673 -3.69 24.91 0.66
C LEU A 673 -4.95 25.55 1.27
N MET A 674 -5.97 24.75 1.59
CA MET A 674 -7.15 25.20 2.32
C MET A 674 -7.01 24.76 3.78
N ILE A 675 -6.49 25.65 4.61
CA ILE A 675 -6.11 25.35 5.99
C ILE A 675 -7.27 25.65 6.92
N THR A 676 -7.68 24.64 7.70
CA THR A 676 -8.77 24.74 8.67
C THR A 676 -8.26 24.54 10.10
N ASP A 677 -8.89 25.25 11.03
CA ASP A 677 -8.59 25.20 12.45
C ASP A 677 -9.18 23.92 13.10
N VAL A 678 -8.99 23.82 14.41
CA VAL A 678 -9.50 22.70 15.23
C VAL A 678 -11.03 22.57 15.21
N ASN A 679 -11.77 23.62 14.83
CA ASN A 679 -13.23 23.66 14.76
C ASN A 679 -13.76 23.41 13.33
N ASP A 680 -12.89 23.13 12.36
CA ASP A 680 -13.19 23.02 10.92
C ASP A 680 -13.54 24.35 10.24
N GLU A 681 -13.23 25.47 10.87
CA GLU A 681 -13.38 26.79 10.27
C GLU A 681 -12.09 27.20 9.54
N PRO A 682 -12.16 28.10 8.55
CA PRO A 682 -10.98 28.68 7.92
C PRO A 682 -9.97 29.23 8.94
N LEU A 683 -8.73 28.75 8.90
CA LEU A 683 -7.68 29.25 9.79
C LEU A 683 -7.11 30.56 9.22
N LYS A 684 -7.78 31.68 9.49
CA LYS A 684 -7.40 33.01 8.98
C LYS A 684 -6.14 33.58 9.64
N GLY A 685 -5.24 34.16 8.85
CA GLY A 685 -4.07 34.92 9.33
C GLY A 685 -2.97 34.08 9.99
N ALA A 686 -2.93 32.77 9.78
CA ALA A 686 -1.83 31.92 10.23
C ALA A 686 -0.60 32.14 9.34
N ALA A 687 0.60 32.09 9.92
CA ALA A 687 1.84 32.12 9.15
C ALA A 687 2.17 30.71 8.66
N VAL A 688 2.46 30.57 7.37
CA VAL A 688 2.75 29.30 6.71
C VAL A 688 4.16 29.35 6.14
N TYR A 689 4.96 28.34 6.45
CA TYR A 689 6.30 28.15 5.92
C TYR A 689 6.37 26.79 5.24
N VAL A 690 6.86 26.76 4.00
CA VAL A 690 6.99 25.53 3.22
C VAL A 690 8.47 25.25 3.00
N TYR A 691 8.93 24.13 3.50
CA TYR A 691 10.28 23.62 3.32
C TYR A 691 10.27 22.55 2.24
N HIS A 692 11.19 22.67 1.29
CA HIS A 692 11.42 21.68 0.25
C HIS A 692 12.58 20.76 0.64
N VAL A 693 12.47 19.46 0.37
CA VAL A 693 13.57 18.52 0.57
C VAL A 693 14.65 18.71 -0.50
N SER A 694 15.92 18.73 -0.11
CA SER A 694 17.06 18.70 -1.03
C SER A 694 17.15 17.35 -1.75
N GLN A 695 17.48 17.36 -3.05
CA GLN A 695 17.62 16.14 -3.88
C GLN A 695 19.07 15.68 -4.08
N ALA A 696 20.06 16.31 -3.42
CA ALA A 696 21.48 16.03 -3.67
C ALA A 696 22.13 15.13 -2.60
N PRO A 697 22.80 14.02 -2.98
CA PRO A 697 22.76 13.32 -4.28
C PRO A 697 21.54 12.39 -4.47
N VAL A 698 21.14 12.22 -5.74
CA VAL A 698 19.93 11.51 -6.25
C VAL A 698 19.86 10.01 -5.90
N GLN A 699 20.95 9.40 -5.43
CA GLN A 699 21.09 7.95 -5.25
C GLN A 699 21.35 7.53 -3.80
N ASP A 700 21.30 8.47 -2.85
CA ASP A 700 21.43 8.13 -1.43
C ASP A 700 20.40 8.84 -0.53
N SER A 701 19.37 8.08 -0.12
CA SER A 701 18.27 8.53 0.76
C SER A 701 18.74 9.12 2.09
N GLY A 702 19.95 8.75 2.54
CA GLY A 702 20.56 9.25 3.76
C GLY A 702 21.25 10.59 3.59
N ALA A 703 21.36 11.13 2.39
CA ALA A 703 21.90 12.46 2.14
C ALA A 703 20.80 13.53 1.93
N LYS A 704 19.54 13.14 1.76
CA LYS A 704 18.40 14.08 1.64
C LYS A 704 18.10 14.78 2.97
N PHE A 705 17.69 16.05 2.91
CA PHE A 705 17.35 16.83 4.10
C PHE A 705 16.45 18.02 3.82
N PHE A 706 15.78 18.51 4.87
CA PHE A 706 15.08 19.79 4.91
C PHE A 706 15.98 20.83 5.55
N ALA A 707 16.51 21.74 4.75
CA ALA A 707 17.24 22.90 5.23
C ALA A 707 16.32 23.80 6.07
N ASP A 708 16.88 24.53 7.04
CA ASP A 708 16.11 25.54 7.80
C ASP A 708 15.99 26.87 7.04
N ARG A 709 15.55 26.73 5.79
CA ARG A 709 15.34 27.81 4.82
C ARG A 709 14.03 27.52 4.09
N PRO A 710 12.91 28.09 4.53
CA PRO A 710 11.64 27.86 3.87
C PRO A 710 11.68 28.42 2.46
N LYS A 711 11.26 27.60 1.50
CA LYS A 711 11.14 27.96 0.09
C LYS A 711 10.02 28.95 -0.16
N PHE A 712 8.93 28.80 0.57
CA PHE A 712 7.79 29.73 0.50
C PHE A 712 7.37 30.14 1.91
N ILE A 713 7.00 31.40 2.05
CA ILE A 713 6.43 31.96 3.28
C ILE A 713 5.25 32.85 2.93
N GLY A 714 4.20 32.82 3.75
CA GLY A 714 3.08 33.73 3.62
C GLY A 714 2.04 33.54 4.71
N HIS A 715 0.88 34.15 4.50
CA HIS A 715 -0.26 34.06 5.40
C HIS A 715 -1.42 33.32 4.74
N THR A 716 -2.26 32.71 5.57
CA THR A 716 -3.60 32.31 5.14
C THR A 716 -4.53 33.52 5.09
N ASP A 717 -5.36 33.59 4.06
CA ASP A 717 -6.38 34.64 3.90
C ASP A 717 -7.67 34.37 4.72
N ASP A 718 -8.72 35.13 4.44
CA ASP A 718 -10.01 35.05 5.12
C ASP A 718 -10.73 33.71 4.90
N GLU A 719 -10.43 33.02 3.81
CA GLU A 719 -10.91 31.68 3.49
C GLU A 719 -9.95 30.58 4.00
N GLY A 720 -8.92 30.94 4.78
CA GLY A 720 -7.92 30.00 5.28
C GLY A 720 -7.00 29.49 4.17
N ARG A 721 -6.99 30.16 3.02
CA ARG A 721 -6.22 29.75 1.85
C ARG A 721 -4.79 30.28 1.94
N PHE A 722 -3.83 29.39 1.74
CA PHE A 722 -2.45 29.74 1.40
C PHE A 722 -2.21 29.39 -0.07
N ALA A 723 -1.99 30.40 -0.91
CA ALA A 723 -1.61 30.19 -2.30
C ALA A 723 -0.10 30.02 -2.39
N PHE A 724 0.37 28.91 -2.95
CA PHE A 724 1.79 28.72 -3.23
C PHE A 724 2.28 29.87 -4.12
N PRO A 725 3.30 30.64 -3.68
CA PRO A 725 3.90 31.68 -4.50
C PRO A 725 4.50 31.10 -5.79
N GLY A 726 4.52 31.91 -6.85
CA GLY A 726 5.22 31.58 -8.10
C GLY A 726 6.74 31.79 -8.01
N ASP A 727 7.18 32.58 -7.04
CA ASP A 727 8.59 32.86 -6.77
C ASP A 727 8.97 32.30 -5.40
N THR A 728 10.22 31.87 -5.24
CA THR A 728 10.78 31.46 -3.95
C THR A 728 10.94 32.65 -3.00
N ASP A 729 11.07 32.39 -1.69
CA ASP A 729 11.29 33.44 -0.69
C ASP A 729 12.64 34.16 -0.91
N GLU A 730 12.71 35.44 -0.51
CA GLU A 730 13.91 36.27 -0.69
C GLU A 730 15.16 35.72 0.02
N ASP A 731 14.97 34.97 1.12
CA ASP A 731 16.04 34.33 1.88
C ASP A 731 16.20 32.83 1.51
N TRP A 732 15.49 32.33 0.49
CA TRP A 732 15.68 30.96 0.01
C TRP A 732 16.95 30.82 -0.81
N ASP A 733 17.61 29.68 -0.66
CA ASP A 733 18.84 29.32 -1.36
C ASP A 733 18.70 27.87 -1.82
N ASP A 734 18.98 27.62 -3.10
CA ASP A 734 18.82 26.29 -3.68
C ASP A 734 19.95 25.39 -3.14
N PRO A 735 19.61 24.26 -2.48
CA PRO A 735 20.62 23.34 -1.98
C PRO A 735 21.47 22.69 -3.09
N GLU A 736 21.06 22.79 -4.36
CA GLU A 736 21.63 22.07 -5.50
C GLU A 736 22.49 22.93 -6.44
N THR A 737 22.54 24.24 -6.22
CA THR A 737 23.36 25.15 -7.05
C THR A 737 24.38 25.88 -6.19
N ASP A 738 25.51 26.29 -6.78
CA ASP A 738 26.46 27.18 -6.11
C ASP A 738 26.01 28.66 -6.16
N GLU A 739 24.91 28.96 -6.83
CA GLU A 739 24.36 30.31 -6.95
C GLU A 739 23.52 30.65 -5.72
N THR A 740 23.62 31.87 -5.20
CA THR A 740 22.67 32.36 -4.20
C THR A 740 21.44 32.87 -4.93
N ASP A 741 20.33 32.13 -4.82
CA ASP A 741 19.16 32.35 -5.67
C ASP A 741 18.23 33.46 -5.16
N GLY A 742 17.81 33.44 -3.89
CA GLY A 742 16.82 34.39 -3.38
C GLY A 742 15.47 34.23 -4.10
N SER A 743 14.78 35.34 -4.39
CA SER A 743 13.47 35.32 -5.07
C SER A 743 13.60 34.96 -6.55
N LYS A 744 13.34 33.70 -6.89
CA LYS A 744 13.40 33.16 -8.26
C LYS A 744 12.08 32.54 -8.66
N PRO A 745 11.66 32.68 -9.94
CA PRO A 745 10.48 32.01 -10.43
C PRO A 745 10.68 30.50 -10.44
N VAL A 746 9.67 29.77 -9.99
CA VAL A 746 9.58 28.31 -10.03
C VAL A 746 8.27 27.90 -10.67
N TRP A 747 8.31 26.85 -11.47
CA TRP A 747 7.09 26.35 -12.14
C TRP A 747 6.08 25.85 -11.11
N ASN A 748 6.51 25.00 -10.17
CA ASN A 748 5.65 24.31 -9.21
C ASN A 748 6.29 24.26 -7.81
N PRO A 749 5.53 23.90 -6.76
CA PRO A 749 6.04 23.88 -5.39
C PRO A 749 7.28 22.98 -5.16
N PHE A 750 7.51 21.97 -5.99
CA PHE A 750 8.62 21.01 -5.88
C PHE A 750 9.80 21.33 -6.81
N GLY A 751 9.57 21.99 -7.95
CA GLY A 751 10.63 22.33 -8.91
C GLY A 751 11.58 23.41 -8.40
N THR A 752 12.81 23.45 -8.91
CA THR A 752 13.80 24.48 -8.57
C THR A 752 13.98 25.46 -9.75
N PRO A 753 14.68 26.60 -9.58
CA PRO A 753 15.01 27.47 -10.70
C PRO A 753 15.83 26.75 -11.80
N ALA A 754 16.63 25.76 -11.41
CA ALA A 754 17.49 24.99 -12.31
C ALA A 754 16.82 23.76 -12.96
N SER A 755 15.70 23.27 -12.41
CA SER A 755 15.03 22.05 -12.85
C SER A 755 13.50 22.20 -12.90
N ASP A 756 12.91 21.90 -14.06
CA ASP A 756 11.46 21.86 -14.26
C ASP A 756 10.83 20.53 -13.80
N THR A 757 11.66 19.53 -13.51
CA THR A 757 11.24 18.22 -13.02
C THR A 757 11.20 18.21 -11.51
N ALA A 758 10.01 18.04 -10.94
CA ALA A 758 9.81 17.78 -9.50
C ALA A 758 10.39 16.43 -9.03
N PHE A 759 11.00 15.65 -9.94
CA PHE A 759 11.28 14.24 -9.76
C PHE A 759 12.38 13.74 -10.71
N THR A 760 13.25 12.86 -10.22
CA THR A 760 13.94 11.86 -11.03
C THR A 760 13.43 10.49 -10.60
N PRO A 761 13.03 9.58 -11.50
CA PRO A 761 12.66 8.23 -11.10
C PRO A 761 13.90 7.44 -10.68
N ASN A 762 14.41 7.68 -9.49
CA ASN A 762 15.16 6.66 -8.80
C ASN A 762 14.19 5.84 -7.96
N VAL A 763 14.30 4.52 -8.05
CA VAL A 763 13.30 3.53 -7.60
C VAL A 763 13.24 3.46 -6.06
N TRP A 764 13.90 4.36 -5.33
CA TRP A 764 14.36 4.08 -3.97
C TRP A 764 14.18 5.22 -2.95
N GLU A 765 13.64 6.41 -3.29
CA GLU A 765 13.79 7.59 -2.39
C GLU A 765 12.65 8.62 -2.35
N VAL A 766 12.67 9.45 -1.30
CA VAL A 766 11.75 10.57 -0.99
C VAL A 766 11.92 11.73 -1.98
N GLU A 767 11.42 11.58 -3.20
CA GLU A 767 11.48 12.63 -4.24
C GLU A 767 10.10 13.25 -4.41
N GLY A 768 9.96 14.52 -4.04
CA GLY A 768 8.68 15.23 -4.02
C GLY A 768 7.99 15.27 -2.66
N LEU A 769 8.70 15.71 -1.62
CA LEU A 769 8.15 15.92 -0.27
C LEU A 769 8.34 17.38 0.18
N LEU A 770 7.28 17.94 0.76
CA LEU A 770 7.25 19.22 1.44
C LEU A 770 7.04 19.00 2.94
N LEU A 771 7.70 19.81 3.75
CA LEU A 771 7.38 19.97 5.16
C LEU A 771 6.76 21.35 5.35
N ILE A 772 5.52 21.38 5.79
CA ILE A 772 4.72 22.59 6.00
C ILE A 772 4.68 22.87 7.49
N ARG A 773 5.14 24.04 7.90
CA ARG A 773 5.00 24.57 9.26
C ARG A 773 3.89 25.61 9.25
N ILE A 774 2.92 25.43 10.12
CA ILE A 774 1.77 26.34 10.27
C ILE A 774 1.83 26.90 11.68
N VAL A 775 1.80 28.22 11.80
CA VAL A 775 1.85 28.92 13.09
C VAL A 775 0.59 29.75 13.26
N ALA A 776 -0.18 29.45 14.31
CA ALA A 776 -1.34 30.19 14.74
C ALA A 776 -1.07 30.81 16.11
N ASP A 777 -0.88 32.12 16.16
CA ASP A 777 -0.38 32.85 17.32
C ASP A 777 0.94 32.27 17.86
N ASP A 778 0.88 31.53 18.98
CA ASP A 778 2.01 30.91 19.69
C ASP A 778 2.04 29.38 19.55
N ARG A 779 1.17 28.81 18.70
CA ARG A 779 1.06 27.37 18.48
C ARG A 779 1.56 27.00 17.09
N THR A 780 2.34 25.92 17.02
CA THR A 780 2.92 25.42 15.78
C THR A 780 2.45 24.01 15.50
N GLU A 781 2.20 23.72 14.23
CA GLU A 781 1.89 22.39 13.74
C GLU A 781 2.66 22.11 12.44
N TYR A 782 3.23 20.90 12.35
CA TYR A 782 3.97 20.45 11.18
C TYR A 782 3.16 19.43 10.37
N ARG A 783 3.30 19.47 9.05
CA ARG A 783 2.67 18.55 8.11
C ARG A 783 3.62 18.20 6.98
N PHE A 784 3.79 16.90 6.75
CA PHE A 784 4.36 16.43 5.49
C PHE A 784 3.28 16.44 4.42
N MET A 785 3.67 16.81 3.19
CA MET A 785 2.82 16.79 2.01
C MET A 785 3.66 16.34 0.83
N ASP A 786 3.17 15.37 0.06
CA ASP A 786 3.90 14.84 -1.08
C ASP A 786 3.27 15.17 -2.43
N LEU A 787 4.06 14.92 -3.46
CA LEU A 787 3.69 15.08 -4.86
C LEU A 787 2.43 14.31 -5.24
N THR A 788 2.14 13.17 -4.61
CA THR A 788 1.00 12.34 -5.02
C THR A 788 -0.34 13.04 -4.82
N GLN A 789 -0.45 13.93 -3.82
CA GLN A 789 -1.64 14.78 -3.64
C GLN A 789 -1.86 15.74 -4.81
N PHE A 790 -0.76 16.29 -5.37
CA PHE A 790 -0.81 17.16 -6.55
C PHE A 790 -1.13 16.35 -7.81
N ASN A 791 -0.57 15.15 -7.92
CA ASN A 791 -0.93 14.21 -8.98
C ASN A 791 -2.40 13.85 -8.93
N ASP A 792 -2.96 13.55 -7.75
CA ASP A 792 -4.38 13.27 -7.59
C ASP A 792 -5.25 14.42 -8.08
N ALA A 793 -4.94 15.66 -7.68
CA ALA A 793 -5.67 16.83 -8.16
C ALA A 793 -5.60 16.96 -9.69
N PHE A 794 -4.41 16.85 -10.28
CA PHE A 794 -4.23 16.93 -11.73
C PHE A 794 -5.00 15.82 -12.47
N LEU A 795 -4.84 14.58 -12.01
CA LEU A 795 -5.39 13.37 -12.64
C LEU A 795 -6.90 13.24 -12.42
N SER A 796 -7.46 13.87 -11.38
CA SER A 796 -8.90 13.99 -11.18
C SER A 796 -9.52 15.14 -11.99
N GLY A 797 -8.76 15.78 -12.88
CA GLY A 797 -9.24 16.82 -13.80
C GLY A 797 -8.92 18.26 -13.40
N ASN A 798 -8.33 18.52 -12.24
CA ASN A 798 -7.99 19.87 -11.78
C ASN A 798 -6.61 20.33 -12.29
N GLN A 799 -6.38 20.27 -13.61
CA GLN A 799 -5.06 20.46 -14.22
C GLN A 799 -4.52 21.90 -14.21
N VAL A 800 -5.38 22.88 -13.88
CA VAL A 800 -5.03 24.31 -13.86
C VAL A 800 -4.89 24.82 -12.42
N LEU A 801 -5.84 24.50 -11.56
CA LEU A 801 -5.91 24.95 -10.18
C LEU A 801 -6.00 23.73 -9.23
N GLY A 802 -4.97 23.53 -8.42
CA GLY A 802 -4.97 22.53 -7.34
C GLY A 802 -5.52 23.11 -6.04
N ILE A 803 -6.39 22.37 -5.35
CA ILE A 803 -6.93 22.74 -4.04
C ILE A 803 -6.71 21.56 -3.08
N TYR A 804 -5.98 21.81 -1.99
CA TYR A 804 -5.52 20.78 -1.05
C TYR A 804 -6.02 21.09 0.36
N PRO A 805 -7.04 20.38 0.86
CA PRO A 805 -7.52 20.55 2.22
C PRO A 805 -6.46 20.12 3.24
N LEU A 806 -6.14 20.99 4.18
CA LEU A 806 -5.22 20.70 5.29
C LEU A 806 -5.94 21.01 6.61
N ARG A 807 -6.28 19.96 7.35
CA ARG A 807 -6.99 20.06 8.64
C ARG A 807 -5.97 20.07 9.77
N THR A 808 -5.97 21.14 10.55
CA THR A 808 -5.06 21.30 11.69
C THR A 808 -5.75 20.96 13.01
N SER A 809 -4.94 20.84 14.05
CA SER A 809 -5.37 20.87 15.46
C SER A 809 -5.03 22.22 16.11
N LEU A 810 -4.77 23.25 15.31
CA LEU A 810 -4.48 24.60 15.78
C LEU A 810 -5.77 25.34 16.16
N PRO A 811 -5.76 26.14 17.24
CA PRO A 811 -6.86 27.07 17.52
C PRO A 811 -6.93 28.18 16.45
N PRO A 812 -8.06 28.88 16.32
CA PRO A 812 -8.15 30.04 15.45
C PRO A 812 -7.18 31.15 15.91
N CYS A 813 -6.59 31.86 14.96
CA CYS A 813 -5.71 32.99 15.25
C CYS A 813 -6.51 34.14 15.88
N ARG A 814 -5.96 34.79 16.92
CA ARG A 814 -6.55 36.01 17.48
C ARG A 814 -6.29 37.23 16.58
N LYS A 815 -5.17 37.21 15.86
CA LYS A 815 -4.75 38.22 14.89
C LYS A 815 -3.84 37.56 13.85
N GLU A 816 -3.50 38.30 12.80
CA GLU A 816 -2.48 37.83 11.86
C GLU A 816 -1.17 37.52 12.60
N THR A 817 -0.68 36.30 12.41
CA THR A 817 0.50 35.76 13.08
C THR A 817 1.76 36.33 12.39
N PRO A 818 2.70 36.94 13.12
CA PRO A 818 3.91 37.49 12.51
C PRO A 818 4.76 36.43 11.81
N ILE A 819 5.27 36.75 10.62
CA ILE A 819 6.30 35.96 9.95
C ILE A 819 7.65 36.24 10.64
N VAL A 820 8.37 35.18 10.99
CA VAL A 820 9.70 35.25 11.61
C VAL A 820 10.68 34.48 10.74
N ARG A 821 11.60 35.20 10.09
CA ARG A 821 12.70 34.61 9.30
C ARG A 821 13.95 34.42 10.15
N LYS A 822 14.72 33.37 9.85
CA LYS A 822 16.05 33.22 10.43
C LYS A 822 17.05 34.09 9.68
N PRO A 823 17.91 34.84 10.40
CA PRO A 823 18.96 35.61 9.76
C PRO A 823 19.81 34.74 8.83
N VAL A 824 20.11 35.23 7.62
CA VAL A 824 21.12 34.64 6.74
C VAL A 824 22.47 35.29 7.05
N PRO A 825 23.55 34.52 7.29
CA PRO A 825 24.89 35.07 7.40
C PRO A 825 25.28 35.87 6.14
N GLU A 826 25.93 37.01 6.34
CA GLU A 826 26.29 37.93 5.23
C GLU A 826 27.26 37.31 4.20
N ALA A 827 28.09 36.35 4.62
CA ALA A 827 28.96 35.60 3.71
C ALA A 827 28.12 34.75 2.75
N VAL A 828 27.22 33.94 3.30
CA VAL A 828 26.30 33.05 2.57
C VAL A 828 25.36 33.82 1.63
N ARG A 829 24.92 35.03 2.02
CA ARG A 829 24.10 35.91 1.15
C ARG A 829 24.79 36.33 -0.15
N LYS A 830 26.12 36.35 -0.18
CA LYS A 830 26.90 36.80 -1.35
C LYS A 830 27.27 35.64 -2.24
N VAL A 831 27.79 34.59 -1.61
CA VAL A 831 28.21 33.34 -2.23
C VAL A 831 28.02 32.30 -1.14
N ASN A 832 27.38 31.21 -1.51
CA ASN A 832 27.41 29.99 -0.75
C ASN A 832 28.11 28.96 -1.64
N LYS A 833 28.90 28.01 -1.13
CA LYS A 833 29.50 26.94 -1.93
C LYS A 833 29.27 25.62 -1.22
N ALA A 834 29.16 24.55 -2.00
CA ALA A 834 29.09 23.22 -1.38
C ALA A 834 30.29 22.99 -0.43
N PRO A 835 30.06 22.44 0.78
CA PRO A 835 31.13 22.13 1.71
C PRO A 835 32.00 20.98 1.17
N VAL A 836 33.19 20.80 1.74
CA VAL A 836 34.15 19.78 1.32
C VAL A 836 34.32 18.73 2.41
N ALA A 837 33.85 17.50 2.14
CA ALA A 837 34.14 16.35 2.98
C ALA A 837 35.61 15.93 2.83
N ALA A 838 36.26 15.60 3.94
CA ALA A 838 37.64 15.12 3.95
C ALA A 838 37.81 14.00 4.99
N ALA A 839 38.14 12.80 4.51
CA ALA A 839 38.47 11.61 5.30
C ALA A 839 39.59 10.80 4.60
N PRO A 840 40.25 9.85 5.29
CA PRO A 840 41.26 8.98 4.67
C PRO A 840 40.69 8.20 3.49
N ALA A 841 41.39 8.12 2.36
CA ALA A 841 40.91 7.37 1.19
C ALA A 841 40.98 5.84 1.41
N GLU A 842 42.03 5.37 2.10
CA GLU A 842 42.24 3.95 2.40
C GLU A 842 42.76 3.76 3.83
N MET A 843 42.34 2.66 4.46
CA MET A 843 42.84 2.20 5.76
C MET A 843 43.08 0.68 5.71
N THR A 844 44.03 0.19 6.51
CA THR A 844 44.22 -1.25 6.75
C THR A 844 44.10 -1.51 8.24
N VAL A 845 43.23 -2.44 8.60
CA VAL A 845 42.93 -2.81 10.00
C VAL A 845 42.96 -4.32 10.14
N ARG A 846 43.21 -4.82 11.36
CA ARG A 846 43.23 -6.25 11.65
C ARG A 846 41.84 -6.77 11.98
N CYS A 847 41.62 -8.06 11.76
CA CYS A 847 40.39 -8.73 12.18
C CYS A 847 40.10 -8.45 13.66
N GLY A 848 38.88 -7.98 13.97
CA GLY A 848 38.44 -7.67 15.35
C GLY A 848 38.98 -6.36 15.95
N GLU A 849 39.81 -5.59 15.24
CA GLU A 849 40.37 -4.32 15.72
C GLU A 849 39.31 -3.20 15.78
N GLU A 850 39.30 -2.40 16.86
CA GLU A 850 38.58 -1.13 16.88
C GLU A 850 39.37 -0.06 16.14
N PHE A 851 38.73 0.63 15.19
CA PHE A 851 39.36 1.69 14.40
C PHE A 851 38.48 2.93 14.32
N VAL A 852 39.11 4.07 13.99
CA VAL A 852 38.45 5.36 13.86
C VAL A 852 38.73 5.96 12.48
N ILE A 853 37.68 6.32 11.76
CA ILE A 853 37.77 7.14 10.54
C ILE A 853 37.58 8.60 10.96
N ASP A 854 38.56 9.45 10.67
CA ASP A 854 38.55 10.86 11.05
C ASP A 854 38.13 11.76 9.88
N GLY A 855 36.94 12.35 9.98
CA GLY A 855 36.38 13.31 9.03
C GLY A 855 36.62 14.77 9.43
N SER A 856 37.29 15.06 10.56
CA SER A 856 37.34 16.40 11.16
C SER A 856 38.08 17.45 10.34
N LYS A 857 38.73 17.06 9.25
CA LYS A 857 39.38 17.97 8.29
C LYS A 857 38.43 18.54 7.24
N SER A 858 37.17 18.07 7.25
CA SER A 858 36.12 18.63 6.40
C SER A 858 35.90 20.10 6.73
N TYR A 859 35.57 20.91 5.72
CA TYR A 859 35.41 22.36 5.90
C TYR A 859 34.35 22.94 4.96
N ASP A 860 33.76 24.03 5.40
CA ASP A 860 32.91 24.89 4.58
C ASP A 860 33.74 26.10 4.07
N PRO A 861 33.69 26.45 2.77
CA PRO A 861 34.46 27.58 2.24
C PRO A 861 34.10 28.92 2.87
N GLU A 862 32.85 29.09 3.30
CA GLU A 862 32.31 30.27 3.96
C GLU A 862 32.42 30.21 5.50
N GLY A 863 32.99 29.12 6.03
CA GLY A 863 33.19 28.90 7.46
C GLY A 863 31.91 28.56 8.23
N GLN A 864 30.86 28.09 7.55
CA GLN A 864 29.65 27.61 8.20
C GLN A 864 29.93 26.35 9.06
N PRO A 865 29.21 26.18 10.18
CA PRO A 865 29.26 24.95 10.96
C PRO A 865 28.82 23.74 10.12
N LEU A 866 29.57 22.63 10.23
CA LEU A 866 29.27 21.41 9.50
C LEU A 866 28.51 20.39 10.34
N LEU A 867 27.56 19.72 9.69
CA LEU A 867 26.93 18.48 10.12
C LEU A 867 27.58 17.31 9.37
N PHE A 868 27.91 16.24 10.06
CA PHE A 868 28.54 15.05 9.46
C PHE A 868 27.51 13.96 9.22
N ARG A 869 27.68 13.17 8.16
CA ARG A 869 26.87 11.98 7.88
C ARG A 869 27.73 10.84 7.39
N TRP A 870 27.75 9.76 8.17
CA TRP A 870 28.48 8.54 7.82
C TRP A 870 27.54 7.41 7.41
N ASN A 871 27.84 6.78 6.27
CA ASN A 871 27.30 5.47 5.91
C ASN A 871 28.19 4.37 6.52
N VAL A 872 27.59 3.48 7.32
CA VAL A 872 28.28 2.54 8.23
C VAL A 872 27.96 1.05 7.97
N GLY A 873 27.35 0.68 6.85
CA GLY A 873 26.96 -0.71 6.62
C GLY A 873 26.81 -1.13 5.17
N GLU A 874 26.78 -2.45 4.95
CA GLU A 874 26.37 -3.05 3.67
C GLU A 874 24.85 -3.22 3.66
N GLY A 875 24.16 -2.43 2.84
CA GLY A 875 22.71 -2.50 2.68
C GLY A 875 22.14 -1.25 2.04
N TRP A 876 21.02 -1.41 1.33
CA TRP A 876 20.39 -0.36 0.53
C TRP A 876 19.56 0.64 1.36
N LEU A 877 19.15 0.26 2.57
CA LEU A 877 18.36 1.11 3.48
C LEU A 877 19.26 1.71 4.55
N MET A 878 19.38 3.03 4.53
CA MET A 878 20.24 3.80 5.42
C MET A 878 19.78 3.64 6.88
N GLY A 879 20.63 3.00 7.69
CA GLY A 879 20.47 2.94 9.14
C GLY A 879 20.78 4.30 9.80
N ASN A 880 20.83 4.32 11.14
CA ASN A 880 21.20 5.52 11.91
C ASN A 880 22.56 6.08 11.41
N LEU A 881 22.54 7.28 10.83
CA LEU A 881 23.76 7.97 10.40
C LEU A 881 24.50 8.50 11.63
N SER A 882 25.80 8.21 11.73
CA SER A 882 26.64 8.89 12.73
C SER A 882 26.79 10.36 12.34
N GLN A 883 26.53 11.25 13.29
CA GLN A 883 26.69 12.70 13.11
C GLN A 883 28.00 13.26 13.69
N SER A 884 28.85 12.39 14.23
CA SER A 884 30.14 12.80 14.76
C SER A 884 31.13 13.08 13.62
N SER A 885 32.06 14.01 13.83
CA SER A 885 33.20 14.24 12.95
C SER A 885 34.13 13.02 12.84
N THR A 886 34.00 12.05 13.75
CA THR A 886 34.74 10.79 13.72
C THR A 886 33.79 9.60 13.72
N LEU A 887 34.10 8.56 12.95
CA LEU A 887 33.36 7.30 12.95
C LEU A 887 34.17 6.21 13.64
N LYS A 888 33.64 5.64 14.73
CA LYS A 888 34.24 4.50 15.44
C LYS A 888 33.59 3.20 14.97
N GLN A 889 34.40 2.20 14.62
CA GLN A 889 33.94 0.89 14.14
C GLN A 889 34.81 -0.24 14.69
N THR A 890 34.29 -1.46 14.64
CA THR A 890 35.03 -2.69 14.94
C THR A 890 35.13 -3.52 13.67
N ALA A 891 36.34 -3.89 13.28
CA ALA A 891 36.57 -4.70 12.10
C ALA A 891 35.96 -6.12 12.26
N PRO A 892 35.41 -6.73 11.20
CA PRO A 892 34.93 -8.10 11.23
C PRO A 892 36.06 -9.07 11.60
N ASN A 893 35.68 -10.24 12.10
CA ASN A 893 36.64 -11.29 12.49
C ASN A 893 37.20 -12.09 11.30
N GLU A 894 36.93 -11.64 10.08
CA GLU A 894 37.42 -12.26 8.84
C GLU A 894 37.93 -11.20 7.86
N PRO A 895 38.93 -11.52 7.02
CA PRO A 895 39.43 -10.58 6.01
C PRO A 895 38.37 -10.25 4.97
N LYS A 896 38.15 -8.95 4.77
CA LYS A 896 37.22 -8.41 3.79
C LYS A 896 37.55 -6.95 3.53
N ASP A 897 37.27 -6.45 2.33
CA ASP A 897 37.29 -5.02 2.05
C ASP A 897 35.92 -4.42 2.41
N LEU A 898 35.92 -3.34 3.19
CA LEU A 898 34.73 -2.58 3.57
C LEU A 898 34.77 -1.20 2.92
N GLU A 899 33.60 -0.63 2.65
CA GLU A 899 33.44 0.72 2.13
C GLU A 899 32.59 1.55 3.08
N TYR A 900 33.07 2.76 3.40
CA TYR A 900 32.33 3.77 4.16
C TYR A 900 32.24 5.05 3.34
N LYS A 901 31.18 5.84 3.55
CA LYS A 901 31.00 7.13 2.87
C LYS A 901 30.75 8.24 3.88
N LEU A 902 31.34 9.41 3.64
CA LEU A 902 31.14 10.64 4.42
C LEU A 902 30.56 11.75 3.53
N TRP A 903 29.50 12.37 4.01
CA TRP A 903 29.02 13.68 3.55
C TRP A 903 29.12 14.69 4.69
N VAL A 904 29.34 15.95 4.35
CA VAL A 904 29.17 17.07 5.28
C VAL A 904 28.16 18.06 4.72
N LEU A 905 27.40 18.69 5.63
CA LEU A 905 26.35 19.65 5.30
C LEU A 905 26.59 20.95 6.04
N ASP A 906 26.39 22.09 5.38
CA ASP A 906 26.53 23.43 5.97
C ASP A 906 25.20 23.98 6.56
N GLY A 907 24.11 23.21 6.44
CA GLY A 907 22.75 23.59 6.83
C GLY A 907 21.82 23.91 5.65
N VAL A 908 22.38 24.12 4.46
CA VAL A 908 21.70 24.37 3.17
C VAL A 908 22.19 23.42 2.09
N ARG A 909 23.50 23.15 1.95
CA ARG A 909 24.08 22.31 0.89
C ARG A 909 24.82 21.10 1.45
N SER A 910 25.05 20.11 0.59
CA SER A 910 25.81 18.89 0.87
C SER A 910 27.10 18.86 0.06
N SER A 911 28.15 18.27 0.64
CA SER A 911 29.36 17.93 -0.10
C SER A 911 29.13 16.76 -1.07
N GLU A 912 30.04 16.61 -2.03
CA GLU A 912 30.29 15.31 -2.66
C GLU A 912 30.75 14.28 -1.61
N PRO A 913 30.41 12.98 -1.75
CA PRO A 913 30.85 11.97 -0.81
C PRO A 913 32.35 11.70 -0.89
N VAL A 914 33.00 11.55 0.26
CA VAL A 914 34.29 10.87 0.36
C VAL A 914 34.06 9.38 0.60
N ILE A 915 34.60 8.55 -0.29
CA ILE A 915 34.60 7.08 -0.17
C ILE A 915 35.88 6.63 0.55
N VAL A 916 35.71 5.89 1.64
CA VAL A 916 36.81 5.34 2.46
C VAL A 916 36.83 3.83 2.34
N LYS A 917 37.92 3.27 1.81
CA LYS A 917 38.13 1.82 1.68
C LYS A 917 38.91 1.28 2.87
N VAL A 918 38.34 0.34 3.60
CA VAL A 918 38.98 -0.28 4.77
C VAL A 918 39.28 -1.74 4.44
N ARG A 919 40.56 -2.07 4.28
CA ARG A 919 41.02 -3.44 4.07
C ARG A 919 41.23 -4.14 5.40
N VAL A 920 40.41 -5.15 5.68
CA VAL A 920 40.55 -5.98 6.87
C VAL A 920 41.48 -7.15 6.54
N VAL A 921 42.59 -7.27 7.26
CA VAL A 921 43.59 -8.33 7.06
C VAL A 921 43.61 -9.29 8.25
N LYS A 922 44.08 -10.53 8.02
CA LYS A 922 44.45 -11.43 9.13
C LYS A 922 45.64 -10.83 9.88
N GLU A 923 45.79 -11.23 11.14
CA GLU A 923 46.98 -10.91 11.94
C GLU A 923 48.30 -11.21 11.22
#